data_AF-A0A5C3LFJ9-F1
#
_entry.id   AF-A0A5C3LFJ9-F1
#
_cell.length_a   1.000
_cell.length_b   1.000
_cell.length_c   1.000
_cell.angle_alpha   90.00
_cell.angle_beta   90.00
_cell.angle_gamma   90.00
#
_symmetry.space_group_name_H-M   'P 1'
#
loop_
_entity.id
_entity.type
_entity.pdbx_description
1 polymer ?
#
loop_
_entity_poly.entity_id
_entity_poly.type
_entity_poly.pdbx_seq_one_letter_code
_entity_poly.pdbx_strand_id
1 'polypeptide(L)'
;MTEPNQLLMVLTSKQMLDVLAVCDVICSKQHEKVVTEPSKTMRSQRTWWWYEDEQYLRGVGSKTMNHFGSAESITHSVAANQAPSLFVHVRRQCTHRRRLGRTHFTFIPRLILMTGEDVLSALPSLVAVLACLALTCFLWYFFKPRNYHSLRSVAILVLGDIGRSPRMMYHAQSFAENGFMTELVGYGGSDVIPALERLPRVRIWHLSEPPRILSKLPFVIAAPFKVIHQVVTILLTLLVWIEKPPEFLLVQNPPSIPTLALVQLVGRIRGSKVIVDWHNLGYSILALKLGKDHLFVRISKWLEQTFGRIAYAHLFVTRAMRDYLVKEWDLQGHKVVLHDRPPRHFHRASTQETHELFQKLDVTLKSQTCLKGFLPECDPPYSTPFTQIQDNLQKPGNAKGPLRASSPRNAPDDIPKYNEIRSPTLRQDRPAILVSSTSWTPDEDFSILLEALSLYENRATELYEESRKSSPSQSGKILPQKPLLLPRLLAIVTGKGPLKEKYMNQVAKLQKSWKWVRCISLWLEAEDYPILLDLGVSLHSSSSALDLPMKVVDMFGCGLPVCALGFACLPELVKHGKNGLIFNDAPELAHQIERLFSSFPQATELSALASSLASASVRPSTPANVHVSKRYNPLREVDWTLSTWEDSWAPAMRPLILSDVNL
;
A
#
# COMPACT_ATOMS: atom_id res chain seq x y z
N MET A 1 36.77 -52.18 46.54
CA MET A 1 37.69 -51.25 45.85
C MET A 1 37.05 -50.92 44.51
N THR A 2 36.61 -49.72 44.16
CA THR A 2 36.35 -48.45 44.85
C THR A 2 35.51 -47.63 43.84
N GLU A 3 34.59 -46.84 44.37
CA GLU A 3 33.61 -45.99 43.68
C GLU A 3 34.18 -44.71 43.01
N PRO A 4 33.33 -43.89 42.32
CA PRO A 4 33.68 -42.86 41.32
C PRO A 4 33.66 -41.39 41.84
N ASN A 5 34.07 -40.40 41.00
CA ASN A 5 33.63 -38.97 40.96
C ASN A 5 34.41 -38.16 39.88
N GLN A 6 33.77 -37.47 38.92
CA GLN A 6 33.31 -36.05 38.87
C GLN A 6 34.40 -34.95 38.96
N LEU A 7 34.59 -34.17 37.86
CA LEU A 7 34.65 -32.69 37.81
C LEU A 7 34.76 -32.23 36.32
N LEU A 8 33.70 -31.74 35.67
CA LEU A 8 33.20 -30.35 35.60
C LEU A 8 34.03 -29.41 34.70
N MET A 9 33.65 -29.30 33.42
CA MET A 9 34.06 -28.22 32.50
C MET A 9 32.97 -27.13 32.51
N VAL A 10 32.97 -26.30 33.55
CA VAL A 10 32.20 -25.05 33.61
C VAL A 10 33.19 -23.94 33.32
N LEU A 11 33.08 -23.29 32.16
CA LEU A 11 33.52 -21.91 31.91
C LEU A 11 33.20 -21.58 30.44
N THR A 12 32.03 -20.98 30.21
CA THR A 12 31.68 -20.08 29.08
C THR A 12 30.19 -19.69 29.08
N SER A 13 29.37 -20.22 29.99
CA SER A 13 27.93 -19.90 30.06
C SER A 13 27.57 -18.63 30.86
N LYS A 14 28.50 -18.06 31.64
CA LYS A 14 28.14 -17.04 32.64
C LYS A 14 27.81 -15.65 32.06
N GLN A 15 28.43 -15.23 30.95
CA GLN A 15 28.11 -13.93 30.31
C GLN A 15 26.90 -13.98 29.35
N MET A 16 26.49 -15.16 28.91
CA MET A 16 25.34 -15.36 28.03
C MET A 16 24.04 -15.59 28.83
N LEU A 17 24.14 -16.16 30.03
CA LEU A 17 23.04 -16.26 31.00
C LEU A 17 22.68 -14.91 31.63
N ASP A 18 23.63 -14.00 31.84
CA ASP A 18 23.32 -12.68 32.40
C ASP A 18 22.52 -11.77 31.44
N VAL A 19 22.64 -11.97 30.12
CA VAL A 19 21.81 -11.28 29.11
C VAL A 19 20.43 -11.93 28.95
N LEU A 20 20.34 -13.25 29.05
CA LEU A 20 19.07 -13.98 29.00
C LEU A 20 18.24 -13.80 30.29
N ALA A 21 18.87 -13.75 31.46
CA ALA A 21 18.19 -13.55 32.75
C ALA A 21 17.58 -12.15 32.89
N VAL A 22 18.18 -11.12 32.28
CA VAL A 22 17.60 -9.76 32.25
C VAL A 22 16.37 -9.71 31.32
N CYS A 23 16.33 -10.52 30.26
CA CYS A 23 15.18 -10.60 29.35
C CYS A 23 14.03 -11.46 29.91
N ASP A 24 14.31 -12.57 30.59
CA ASP A 24 13.27 -13.43 31.20
C ASP A 24 12.53 -12.75 32.36
N VAL A 25 13.22 -11.90 33.15
CA VAL A 25 12.61 -11.12 34.23
C VAL A 25 11.67 -10.02 33.70
N ILE A 26 11.88 -9.54 32.48
CA ILE A 26 10.99 -8.56 31.81
C ILE A 26 9.79 -9.26 31.17
N CYS A 27 9.97 -10.49 30.65
CA CYS A 27 8.91 -11.24 29.97
C CYS A 27 7.91 -11.90 30.95
N SER A 28 8.38 -12.40 32.11
CA SER A 28 7.54 -13.10 33.09
C SER A 28 6.50 -12.21 33.80
N LYS A 29 6.62 -10.87 33.76
CA LYS A 29 5.67 -9.96 34.42
C LYS A 29 4.50 -9.49 33.55
N GLN A 30 4.39 -9.95 32.29
CA GLN A 30 3.25 -9.63 31.42
C GLN A 30 2.24 -10.77 31.23
N HIS A 31 2.51 -11.98 31.74
CA HIS A 31 1.69 -13.17 31.44
C HIS A 31 0.67 -13.58 32.51
N GLU A 32 0.44 -12.78 33.54
CA GLU A 32 -0.57 -13.07 34.56
C GLU A 32 -1.62 -11.95 34.64
N LYS A 33 -2.67 -12.09 33.82
CA LYS A 33 -4.02 -11.58 34.14
C LYS A 33 -5.06 -12.43 33.42
N VAL A 34 -5.56 -13.42 34.15
CA VAL A 34 -6.84 -14.09 33.91
C VAL A 34 -7.93 -13.02 34.01
N VAL A 35 -8.69 -12.82 32.94
CA VAL A 35 -9.95 -12.05 32.98
C VAL A 35 -11.02 -12.85 32.24
N THR A 36 -11.97 -13.31 33.03
CA THR A 36 -13.29 -13.84 32.68
C THR A 36 -14.09 -12.88 31.79
N GLU A 37 -14.78 -13.41 30.78
CA GLU A 37 -15.71 -12.67 29.90
C GLU A 37 -16.79 -11.90 30.67
N PRO A 38 -17.20 -10.73 30.16
CA PRO A 38 -18.56 -10.65 29.62
C PRO A 38 -18.72 -9.77 28.35
N SER A 39 -19.71 -10.16 27.55
CA SER A 39 -20.54 -9.38 26.61
C SER A 39 -19.87 -8.54 25.51
N LYS A 40 -20.01 -9.03 24.27
CA LYS A 40 -19.72 -8.37 22.99
C LYS A 40 -20.37 -6.98 22.89
N THR A 41 -19.56 -5.93 22.81
CA THR A 41 -19.95 -4.63 22.23
C THR A 41 -18.74 -3.99 21.52
N MET A 42 -18.97 -3.55 20.29
CA MET A 42 -18.12 -2.71 19.42
C MET A 42 -16.60 -2.98 19.43
N ARG A 43 -16.17 -3.88 18.54
CA ARG A 43 -14.75 -4.01 18.17
C ARG A 43 -14.29 -2.80 17.36
N SER A 44 -13.31 -2.09 17.91
CA SER A 44 -12.52 -1.06 17.22
C SER A 44 -11.45 -1.75 16.35
N GLN A 45 -11.81 -2.15 15.13
CA GLN A 45 -10.82 -2.47 14.09
C GLN A 45 -10.47 -1.17 13.36
N ARG A 46 -9.17 -0.83 13.34
CA ARG A 46 -8.66 0.44 12.79
C ARG A 46 -7.72 0.14 11.61
N THR A 47 -8.22 0.53 10.42
CA THR A 47 -7.54 1.00 9.20
C THR A 47 -6.72 0.02 8.36
N TRP A 48 -7.10 -0.08 7.08
CA TRP A 48 -6.25 -0.41 5.93
C TRP A 48 -5.90 0.89 5.18
N TRP A 49 -5.01 1.73 5.70
CA TRP A 49 -4.46 2.85 4.93
C TRP A 49 -3.00 3.11 5.35
N TRP A 50 -2.14 3.18 4.34
CA TRP A 50 -0.73 3.54 4.44
C TRP A 50 -0.58 5.01 4.83
N TYR A 51 -0.69 5.29 6.12
CA TYR A 51 -0.09 6.43 6.83
C TYR A 51 -0.24 6.15 8.33
N GLU A 52 0.70 5.43 8.94
CA GLU A 52 0.85 5.46 10.40
C GLU A 52 1.88 6.52 10.80
N ASP A 53 1.36 7.61 11.36
CA ASP A 53 1.64 7.98 12.76
C ASP A 53 0.56 9.01 13.21
N GLU A 54 -0.60 8.52 13.63
CA GLU A 54 -1.79 9.30 14.03
C GLU A 54 -1.73 9.84 15.49
N GLN A 55 -0.53 10.14 16.02
CA GLN A 55 -0.38 10.80 17.33
C GLN A 55 0.19 12.23 17.27
N TYR A 56 0.47 12.77 16.08
CA TYR A 56 1.21 14.04 15.93
C TYR A 56 0.36 15.30 15.66
N LEU A 57 -0.98 15.24 15.77
CA LEU A 57 -1.87 16.37 15.49
C LEU A 57 -2.21 17.25 16.71
N ARG A 58 -1.32 17.34 17.70
CA ARG A 58 -1.43 18.38 18.75
C ARG A 58 -0.18 19.24 18.83
N GLY A 59 -0.33 20.45 18.31
CA GLY A 59 0.38 21.63 18.81
C GLY A 59 1.32 22.27 17.80
N VAL A 60 0.78 23.19 16.98
CA VAL A 60 1.29 24.56 16.90
C VAL A 60 0.09 25.47 16.57
N GLY A 61 -0.47 26.09 17.59
CA GLY A 61 -1.37 27.22 17.42
C GLY A 61 -0.54 28.45 17.06
N SER A 62 -0.89 29.08 15.94
CA SER A 62 -0.39 30.39 15.51
C SER A 62 -0.65 31.48 16.56
N LYS A 63 0.37 32.30 16.85
CA LYS A 63 0.23 33.71 17.23
C LYS A 63 1.44 34.51 16.73
N THR A 64 1.19 35.41 15.76
CA THR A 64 1.64 36.83 15.62
C THR A 64 3.13 37.17 15.88
N MET A 65 3.84 38.02 15.13
CA MET A 65 3.46 39.34 14.59
C MET A 65 4.52 39.92 13.64
N ASN A 66 4.13 41.02 12.97
CA ASN A 66 4.74 41.79 11.88
C ASN A 66 6.10 42.50 12.12
N HIS A 67 6.64 42.93 10.97
CA HIS A 67 7.45 44.14 10.67
C HIS A 67 8.97 44.10 10.79
N PHE A 68 9.64 44.25 9.62
CA PHE A 68 10.58 45.29 9.17
C PHE A 68 11.04 44.82 7.77
N GLY A 69 10.97 45.54 6.65
CA GLY A 69 11.22 46.95 6.38
C GLY A 69 12.57 47.08 5.66
N SER A 70 12.56 47.20 4.31
CA SER A 70 13.54 47.81 3.36
C SER A 70 15.07 47.64 3.63
N ALA A 71 15.94 47.38 2.65
CA ALA A 71 16.20 48.19 1.46
C ALA A 71 17.30 47.57 0.57
N GLU A 72 17.32 48.01 -0.70
CA GLU A 72 18.45 48.19 -1.64
C GLU A 72 19.26 46.96 -2.13
N SER A 73 19.22 46.56 -3.41
CA SER A 73 19.68 47.22 -4.65
C SER A 73 21.19 47.50 -4.69
N ILE A 74 21.99 46.62 -5.33
CA ILE A 74 23.12 47.01 -6.20
C ILE A 74 23.27 45.99 -7.35
N THR A 75 23.15 46.50 -8.57
CA THR A 75 23.50 45.92 -9.89
C THR A 75 24.97 46.16 -10.25
N HIS A 76 25.57 45.26 -11.06
CA HIS A 76 26.62 45.43 -12.11
C HIS A 76 27.36 44.07 -12.25
N SER A 77 27.23 43.23 -13.29
CA SER A 77 27.43 43.29 -14.77
C SER A 77 28.90 43.35 -15.26
N VAL A 78 29.26 42.36 -16.11
CA VAL A 78 30.23 42.39 -17.25
C VAL A 78 31.73 42.19 -16.86
N ALA A 79 32.62 41.45 -17.53
CA ALA A 79 32.73 40.67 -18.78
C ALA A 79 33.89 39.63 -18.60
N ALA A 80 33.82 38.40 -19.14
CA ALA A 80 34.38 37.93 -20.43
C ALA A 80 35.88 38.23 -20.69
N ASN A 81 36.74 37.19 -20.79
CA ASN A 81 37.30 36.71 -22.06
C ASN A 81 38.43 35.65 -21.94
N GLN A 82 38.28 34.62 -22.79
CA GLN A 82 39.25 34.01 -23.71
C GLN A 82 40.48 33.19 -23.22
N ALA A 83 40.54 31.99 -23.81
CA ALA A 83 41.62 30.99 -23.90
C ALA A 83 42.74 31.44 -24.90
N PRO A 84 43.67 30.60 -25.45
CA PRO A 84 43.99 29.18 -25.23
C PRO A 84 45.51 28.82 -25.21
N SER A 85 45.75 27.50 -25.13
CA SER A 85 46.94 26.65 -25.37
C SER A 85 48.06 27.12 -26.32
N LEU A 86 49.31 26.65 -26.11
CA LEU A 86 50.13 25.90 -27.11
C LEU A 86 51.53 25.45 -26.58
N PHE A 87 51.88 24.18 -26.88
CA PHE A 87 53.16 23.65 -27.40
C PHE A 87 54.40 23.26 -26.54
N VAL A 88 54.71 21.95 -26.63
CA VAL A 88 55.94 21.28 -27.11
C VAL A 88 57.20 21.09 -26.23
N HIS A 89 57.46 19.79 -25.98
CA HIS A 89 58.72 19.02 -25.90
C HIS A 89 60.04 19.72 -26.30
N VAL A 90 61.10 19.58 -25.48
CA VAL A 90 62.48 19.16 -25.93
C VAL A 90 63.25 18.58 -24.73
N ARG A 91 64.06 17.55 -25.03
CA ARG A 91 64.93 16.72 -24.19
C ARG A 91 66.41 17.09 -24.46
N ARG A 92 67.29 17.05 -23.44
CA ARG A 92 68.76 16.72 -23.43
C ARG A 92 69.50 17.56 -22.37
N GLN A 93 70.14 16.97 -21.36
CA GLN A 93 71.44 16.25 -21.28
C GLN A 93 72.66 17.17 -21.06
N CYS A 94 73.59 16.66 -20.24
CA CYS A 94 74.93 17.15 -19.90
C CYS A 94 75.04 18.30 -18.87
N THR A 95 76.02 18.39 -17.95
CA THR A 95 77.00 17.50 -17.27
C THR A 95 77.85 18.46 -16.41
N HIS A 96 78.13 18.18 -15.13
CA HIS A 96 79.48 18.43 -14.60
C HIS A 96 79.82 17.68 -13.30
N ARG A 97 80.99 17.03 -13.35
CA ARG A 97 81.70 16.27 -12.31
C ARG A 97 82.34 17.17 -11.24
N ARG A 98 82.47 16.63 -10.02
CA ARG A 98 83.67 16.46 -9.13
C ARG A 98 83.14 16.31 -7.68
N ARG A 99 83.64 15.46 -6.77
CA ARG A 99 84.89 14.70 -6.62
C ARG A 99 84.64 13.54 -5.64
N LEU A 100 85.28 12.41 -5.89
CA LEU A 100 85.36 11.24 -5.01
C LEU A 100 86.05 11.57 -3.67
N GLY A 101 85.45 11.10 -2.58
CA GLY A 101 86.14 10.67 -1.37
C GLY A 101 85.81 9.20 -1.14
N ARG A 102 86.77 8.31 -1.39
CA ARG A 102 86.70 6.89 -1.05
C ARG A 102 86.91 6.74 0.45
N THR A 103 85.93 6.20 1.16
CA THR A 103 86.17 5.41 2.37
C THR A 103 85.45 4.08 2.23
N HIS A 104 86.23 3.01 2.29
CA HIS A 104 85.77 1.63 2.31
C HIS A 104 84.81 1.44 3.50
N PHE A 105 83.58 0.99 3.23
CA PHE A 105 82.77 0.32 4.24
C PHE A 105 82.58 -1.13 3.83
N THR A 106 83.30 -1.97 4.55
CA THR A 106 83.18 -3.42 4.60
C THR A 106 81.76 -3.81 4.98
N PHE A 107 81.15 -4.64 4.13
CA PHE A 107 79.94 -5.40 4.39
C PHE A 107 80.27 -6.49 5.43
N ILE A 108 79.81 -6.31 6.67
CA ILE A 108 79.57 -7.39 7.64
C ILE A 108 78.22 -7.08 8.31
N PRO A 109 77.28 -8.04 8.38
CA PRO A 109 75.98 -7.80 8.98
C PRO A 109 76.15 -7.66 10.49
N ARG A 110 75.92 -6.44 11.01
CA ARG A 110 75.49 -6.29 12.40
C ARG A 110 74.07 -6.85 12.46
N LEU A 111 73.97 -8.12 12.82
CA LEU A 111 72.83 -8.66 13.54
C LEU A 111 72.68 -7.77 14.79
N ILE A 112 71.82 -6.77 14.69
CA ILE A 112 71.53 -5.86 15.80
C ILE A 112 70.86 -6.73 16.87
N LEU A 113 71.62 -6.99 17.94
CA LEU A 113 71.07 -7.26 19.26
C LEU A 113 70.05 -6.15 19.54
N MET A 114 68.77 -6.42 19.30
CA MET A 114 67.70 -5.58 19.84
C MET A 114 67.95 -5.55 21.34
N THR A 115 68.17 -4.35 21.88
CA THR A 115 68.23 -4.20 23.33
C THR A 115 66.86 -4.56 23.90
N GLY A 116 66.79 -5.01 25.16
CA GLY A 116 65.51 -5.36 25.79
C GLY A 116 64.49 -4.20 25.75
N GLU A 117 64.97 -2.95 25.66
CA GLU A 117 64.15 -1.73 25.54
C GLU A 117 63.55 -1.52 24.14
N ASP A 118 64.25 -1.90 23.07
CA ASP A 118 63.72 -1.86 21.70
C ASP A 118 62.62 -2.91 21.46
N VAL A 119 62.73 -4.06 22.14
CA VAL A 119 61.69 -5.10 22.12
C VAL A 119 60.47 -4.65 22.94
N LEU A 120 60.69 -4.02 24.10
CA LEU A 120 59.61 -3.52 24.96
C LEU A 120 58.83 -2.36 24.30
N SER A 121 59.49 -1.48 23.55
CA SER A 121 58.87 -0.35 22.87
C SER A 121 58.11 -0.76 21.59
N ALA A 122 58.46 -1.88 20.96
CA ALA A 122 57.75 -2.44 19.81
C ALA A 122 56.52 -3.29 20.20
N LEU A 123 56.44 -3.73 21.45
CA LEU A 123 55.39 -4.61 21.99
C LEU A 123 53.96 -4.03 21.87
N PRO A 124 53.69 -2.75 22.20
CA PRO A 124 52.36 -2.16 22.02
C PRO A 124 51.91 -2.11 20.56
N SER A 125 52.83 -1.82 19.64
CA SER A 125 52.56 -1.78 18.20
C SER A 125 52.25 -3.18 17.66
N LEU A 126 52.98 -4.20 18.12
CA LEU A 126 52.72 -5.60 17.75
C LEU A 126 51.36 -6.08 18.28
N VAL A 127 51.02 -5.75 19.53
CA VAL A 127 49.71 -6.07 20.13
C VAL A 127 48.59 -5.36 19.37
N ALA A 128 48.75 -4.09 18.98
CA ALA A 128 47.77 -3.37 18.18
C ALA A 128 47.56 -4.01 16.79
N VAL A 129 48.65 -4.41 16.11
CA VAL A 129 48.57 -5.11 14.81
C VAL A 129 47.89 -6.47 14.96
N LEU A 130 48.23 -7.25 15.98
CA LEU A 130 47.58 -8.53 16.26
C LEU A 130 46.10 -8.37 16.65
N ALA A 131 45.74 -7.32 17.40
CA ALA A 131 44.35 -7.00 17.72
C ALA A 131 43.57 -6.56 16.48
N CYS A 132 44.16 -5.76 15.59
CA CYS A 132 43.57 -5.41 14.30
C CYS A 132 43.43 -6.62 13.38
N LEU A 133 44.41 -7.52 13.34
CA LEU A 133 44.34 -8.77 12.58
C LEU A 133 43.30 -9.73 13.18
N ALA A 134 43.21 -9.85 14.51
CA ALA A 134 42.19 -10.64 15.18
C ALA A 134 40.79 -10.06 14.95
N LEU A 135 40.63 -8.73 15.03
CA LEU A 135 39.38 -8.04 14.74
C LEU A 135 39.00 -8.19 13.26
N THR A 136 39.93 -8.02 12.32
CA THR A 136 39.64 -8.21 10.89
C THR A 136 39.38 -9.67 10.54
N CYS A 137 40.05 -10.64 11.15
CA CYS A 137 39.74 -12.06 11.02
C CYS A 137 38.40 -12.43 11.67
N PHE A 138 38.07 -11.83 12.82
CA PHE A 138 36.78 -12.00 13.50
C PHE A 138 35.64 -11.41 12.68
N LEU A 139 35.80 -10.17 12.21
CA LEU A 139 34.88 -9.53 11.27
C LEU A 139 34.80 -10.36 9.99
N TRP A 140 35.91 -10.77 9.39
CA TRP A 140 35.88 -11.63 8.21
C TRP A 140 35.16 -12.95 8.48
N TYR A 141 35.39 -13.63 9.60
CA TYR A 141 34.70 -14.88 9.93
C TYR A 141 33.19 -14.70 10.16
N PHE A 142 32.78 -13.60 10.80
CA PHE A 142 31.38 -13.28 11.04
C PHE A 142 30.64 -12.74 9.82
N PHE A 143 31.32 -11.93 9.00
CA PHE A 143 30.78 -11.31 7.79
C PHE A 143 31.08 -12.11 6.52
N LYS A 144 31.82 -13.22 6.60
CA LYS A 144 32.05 -14.13 5.46
C LYS A 144 30.70 -14.72 5.07
N PRO A 145 30.29 -14.60 3.80
CA PRO A 145 29.02 -15.13 3.34
C PRO A 145 28.96 -16.62 3.64
N ARG A 146 27.95 -17.01 4.42
CA ARG A 146 27.68 -18.42 4.73
C ARG A 146 26.84 -19.00 3.60
N ASN A 147 27.42 -19.90 2.82
CA ASN A 147 26.73 -20.57 1.69
C ASN A 147 25.73 -21.67 2.13
N TYR A 148 25.12 -21.54 3.31
CA TYR A 148 24.20 -22.52 3.90
C TYR A 148 22.80 -21.90 4.08
N HIS A 149 22.23 -21.27 3.05
CA HIS A 149 20.84 -20.86 3.11
C HIS A 149 19.92 -22.08 2.97
N SER A 150 18.75 -22.03 3.62
CA SER A 150 17.72 -23.04 3.41
C SER A 150 17.11 -22.82 2.04
N LEU A 151 17.27 -23.77 1.12
CA LEU A 151 16.60 -23.72 -0.17
C LEU A 151 15.09 -23.62 0.03
N ARG A 152 14.41 -22.85 -0.82
CA ARG A 152 12.97 -22.59 -0.72
C ARG A 152 12.57 -21.97 0.61
N SER A 153 13.26 -20.91 1.00
CA SER A 153 12.87 -20.08 2.14
C SER A 153 12.99 -18.59 1.83
N VAL A 154 12.09 -17.80 2.42
CA VAL A 154 12.06 -16.35 2.24
C VAL A 154 11.77 -15.68 3.57
N ALA A 155 12.48 -14.59 3.84
CA ALA A 155 12.10 -13.62 4.86
C ALA A 155 11.55 -12.37 4.18
N ILE A 156 10.33 -11.96 4.57
CA ILE A 156 9.65 -10.77 4.06
C ILE A 156 9.67 -9.73 5.17
N LEU A 157 10.41 -8.64 4.97
CA LEU A 157 10.54 -7.55 5.93
C LEU A 157 9.63 -6.37 5.54
N VAL A 158 8.76 -6.02 6.48
CA VAL A 158 7.84 -4.88 6.41
C VAL A 158 8.09 -4.00 7.63
N LEU A 159 8.67 -2.82 7.44
CA LEU A 159 8.87 -1.87 8.55
C LEU A 159 7.60 -1.03 8.77
N GLY A 160 6.52 -1.71 9.16
CA GLY A 160 5.17 -1.20 9.38
C GLY A 160 4.27 -2.30 9.96
N ASP A 161 3.02 -1.97 10.27
CA ASP A 161 2.01 -2.96 10.68
C ASP A 161 1.76 -3.97 9.53
N ILE A 162 1.97 -5.25 9.81
CA ILE A 162 1.81 -6.34 8.83
C ILE A 162 0.36 -6.39 8.33
N GLY A 163 -0.62 -6.25 9.23
CA GLY A 163 -2.04 -6.31 8.89
C GLY A 163 -2.49 -5.13 8.03
N ARG A 164 -1.64 -4.13 7.82
CA ARG A 164 -1.90 -2.99 6.91
C ARG A 164 -1.09 -3.02 5.62
N SER A 165 -0.42 -4.13 5.36
CA SER A 165 0.44 -4.31 4.19
C SER A 165 -0.06 -5.46 3.32
N PRO A 166 -1.23 -5.30 2.65
CA PRO A 166 -1.88 -6.41 1.94
C PRO A 166 -0.97 -7.03 0.87
N ARG A 167 -0.22 -6.24 0.10
CA ARG A 167 0.75 -6.75 -0.87
C ARG A 167 1.80 -7.67 -0.23
N MET A 168 2.32 -7.32 0.95
CA MET A 168 3.29 -8.16 1.66
C MET A 168 2.67 -9.45 2.18
N MET A 169 1.43 -9.37 2.67
CA MET A 169 0.67 -10.56 3.04
C MET A 169 0.38 -11.46 1.82
N TYR A 170 0.05 -10.89 0.65
CA TYR A 170 -0.16 -11.67 -0.56
C TYR A 170 1.13 -12.27 -1.11
N HIS A 171 2.26 -11.58 -1.00
CA HIS A 171 3.57 -12.17 -1.24
C HIS A 171 3.80 -13.36 -0.30
N ALA A 172 3.60 -13.18 1.00
CA ALA A 172 3.80 -14.25 1.98
C ALA A 172 2.93 -15.47 1.70
N GLN A 173 1.65 -15.27 1.41
CA GLN A 173 0.73 -16.32 1.01
C GLN A 173 1.22 -17.02 -0.26
N SER A 174 1.58 -16.27 -1.30
CA SER A 174 1.99 -16.82 -2.60
C SER A 174 3.30 -17.63 -2.49
N PHE A 175 4.27 -17.17 -1.70
CA PHE A 175 5.48 -17.92 -1.42
C PHE A 175 5.19 -19.24 -0.71
N ALA A 176 4.37 -19.19 0.36
CA ALA A 176 4.00 -20.38 1.13
C ALA A 176 3.24 -21.41 0.27
N GLU A 177 2.29 -20.97 -0.55
CA GLU A 177 1.55 -21.81 -1.49
C GLU A 177 2.44 -22.44 -2.58
N ASN A 178 3.50 -21.74 -3.00
CA ASN A 178 4.52 -22.28 -3.91
C ASN A 178 5.63 -23.06 -3.17
N GLY A 179 5.39 -23.41 -1.91
CA GLY A 179 6.20 -24.36 -1.15
C GLY A 179 7.39 -23.77 -0.40
N PHE A 180 7.50 -22.46 -0.29
CA PHE A 180 8.56 -21.80 0.47
C PHE A 180 8.23 -21.74 1.96
N MET A 181 9.24 -21.94 2.81
CA MET A 181 9.17 -21.53 4.21
C MET A 181 9.21 -20.00 4.27
N THR A 182 8.18 -19.39 4.83
CA THR A 182 7.95 -17.95 4.72
C THR A 182 7.94 -17.32 6.10
N GLU A 183 8.95 -16.49 6.36
CA GLU A 183 9.11 -15.72 7.59
C GLU A 183 8.64 -14.29 7.32
N LEU A 184 7.50 -13.87 7.89
CA LEU A 184 6.94 -12.53 7.72
C LEU A 184 7.29 -11.66 8.93
N VAL A 185 8.10 -10.62 8.73
CA VAL A 185 8.68 -9.80 9.80
C VAL A 185 8.14 -8.37 9.71
N GLY A 186 7.58 -7.84 10.79
CA GLY A 186 7.06 -6.48 10.84
C GLY A 186 6.43 -6.13 12.19
N TYR A 187 5.76 -4.98 12.30
CA TYR A 187 5.02 -4.64 13.52
C TYR A 187 3.67 -5.36 13.57
N GLY A 188 3.20 -5.66 14.77
CA GLY A 188 1.85 -6.16 14.99
C GLY A 188 0.85 -5.00 15.13
N GLY A 189 -0.41 -5.34 15.35
CA GLY A 189 -1.46 -4.36 15.66
C GLY A 189 -2.77 -4.71 15.00
N SER A 190 -2.76 -4.81 13.67
CA SER A 190 -3.93 -5.17 12.87
C SER A 190 -3.96 -6.67 12.56
N ASP A 191 -5.16 -7.21 12.40
CA ASP A 191 -5.36 -8.63 12.06
C ASP A 191 -4.77 -8.92 10.67
N VAL A 192 -4.14 -10.10 10.52
CA VAL A 192 -3.62 -10.57 9.23
C VAL A 192 -4.73 -11.26 8.43
N ILE A 193 -4.53 -11.42 7.12
CA ILE A 193 -5.51 -12.15 6.31
C ILE A 193 -5.67 -13.60 6.83
N PRO A 194 -6.90 -14.14 6.92
CA PRO A 194 -7.15 -15.46 7.50
C PRO A 194 -6.38 -16.60 6.82
N ALA A 195 -5.96 -16.42 5.56
CA ALA A 195 -5.15 -17.40 4.84
C ALA A 195 -3.77 -17.61 5.48
N LEU A 196 -3.13 -16.56 6.00
CA LEU A 196 -1.78 -16.66 6.58
C LEU A 196 -1.77 -17.42 7.91
N GLU A 197 -2.85 -17.32 8.69
CA GLU A 197 -2.98 -18.04 9.96
C GLU A 197 -3.12 -19.56 9.77
N ARG A 198 -3.65 -19.98 8.62
CA ARG A 198 -3.93 -21.39 8.30
C ARG A 198 -2.77 -22.08 7.60
N LEU A 199 -1.83 -21.34 7.03
CA LEU A 199 -0.73 -21.89 6.24
C LEU A 199 0.41 -22.37 7.17
N PRO A 200 0.72 -23.68 7.22
CA PRO A 200 1.71 -24.22 8.16
C PRO A 200 3.16 -23.80 7.85
N ARG A 201 3.39 -23.19 6.68
CA ARG A 201 4.72 -22.74 6.22
C ARG A 201 4.94 -21.25 6.43
N VAL A 202 3.99 -20.55 7.06
CA VAL A 202 4.10 -19.14 7.39
C VAL A 202 4.41 -19.00 8.88
N ARG A 203 5.41 -18.20 9.21
CA ARG A 203 5.70 -17.80 10.58
C ARG A 203 5.82 -16.28 10.63
N ILE A 204 5.15 -15.67 11.61
CA ILE A 204 5.07 -14.22 11.76
C ILE A 204 5.93 -13.78 12.93
N TRP A 205 6.81 -12.81 12.69
CA TRP A 205 7.68 -12.19 13.69
C TRP A 205 7.29 -10.74 13.91
N HIS A 206 6.88 -10.43 15.13
CA HIS A 206 6.55 -9.09 15.54
C HIS A 206 7.80 -8.36 16.05
N LEU A 207 8.17 -7.26 15.40
CA LEU A 207 9.23 -6.37 15.84
C LEU A 207 8.79 -5.62 17.10
N SER A 208 9.68 -5.49 18.08
CA SER A 208 9.41 -4.69 19.26
C SER A 208 9.26 -3.21 18.90
N GLU A 209 8.24 -2.56 19.48
CA GLU A 209 8.04 -1.11 19.36
C GLU A 209 9.04 -0.34 20.24
N PRO A 210 9.46 0.87 19.82
CA PRO A 210 10.26 1.74 20.69
C PRO A 210 9.52 2.05 22.00
N PRO A 211 10.25 2.18 23.13
CA PRO A 211 9.62 2.50 24.42
C PRO A 211 8.76 3.76 24.35
N ARG A 212 7.55 3.70 24.92
CA ARG A 212 6.58 4.83 24.94
C ARG A 212 7.12 6.11 25.58
N ILE A 213 8.24 6.06 26.30
CA ILE A 213 8.85 7.26 26.87
C ILE A 213 9.49 8.13 25.78
N LEU A 214 9.94 7.55 24.66
CA LEU A 214 10.51 8.29 23.53
C LEU A 214 9.48 9.18 22.83
N SER A 215 8.19 8.80 22.85
CA SER A 215 7.14 9.62 22.21
C SER A 215 6.87 10.93 22.96
N LYS A 216 7.38 11.08 24.18
CA LYS A 216 7.30 12.33 24.97
C LYS A 216 8.45 13.31 24.66
N LEU A 217 9.50 12.87 23.96
CA LEU A 217 10.65 13.70 23.64
C LEU A 217 10.43 14.47 22.32
N PRO A 218 11.08 15.64 22.14
CA PRO A 218 11.10 16.32 20.84
C PRO A 218 11.60 15.40 19.73
N PHE A 219 11.01 15.51 18.54
CA PHE A 219 11.29 14.63 17.38
C PHE A 219 12.78 14.50 17.08
N VAL A 220 13.54 15.60 17.14
CA VAL A 220 14.99 15.63 16.84
C VAL A 220 15.79 14.72 17.79
N ILE A 221 15.35 14.59 19.04
CA ILE A 221 15.99 13.73 20.04
C ILE A 221 15.44 12.31 19.93
N ALA A 222 14.12 12.15 19.79
CA ALA A 222 13.49 10.83 19.74
C ALA A 222 13.87 10.02 18.48
N ALA A 223 14.03 10.68 17.33
CA ALA A 223 14.22 10.02 16.05
C ALA A 223 15.51 9.16 15.98
N PRO A 224 16.70 9.64 16.40
CA PRO A 224 17.90 8.80 16.46
C PRO A 224 17.73 7.54 17.32
N PHE A 225 17.13 7.65 18.52
CA PHE A 225 16.90 6.49 19.38
C PHE A 225 15.88 5.51 18.78
N LYS A 226 14.82 6.03 18.12
CA LYS A 226 13.85 5.21 17.37
C LYS A 226 14.56 4.42 16.26
N VAL A 227 15.43 5.08 15.49
CA VAL A 227 16.21 4.43 14.43
C VAL A 227 17.17 3.38 14.99
N ILE A 228 17.91 3.69 16.08
CA ILE A 228 18.82 2.72 16.71
C ILE A 228 18.05 1.49 17.20
N HIS A 229 16.92 1.70 17.89
CA HIS A 229 16.08 0.60 18.34
C HIS A 229 15.60 -0.27 17.16
N GLN A 230 15.14 0.36 16.08
CA GLN A 230 14.75 -0.33 14.85
C GLN A 230 15.90 -1.12 14.22
N VAL A 231 17.10 -0.56 14.16
CA VAL A 231 18.30 -1.26 13.67
C VAL A 231 18.55 -2.51 14.50
N VAL A 232 18.56 -2.39 15.83
CA VAL A 232 18.82 -3.50 16.74
C VAL A 232 17.77 -4.60 16.59
N THR A 233 16.47 -4.26 16.62
CA THR A 233 15.40 -5.26 16.53
C THR A 233 15.39 -5.99 15.18
N ILE A 234 15.61 -5.27 14.07
CA ILE A 234 15.71 -5.88 12.74
C ILE A 234 16.92 -6.83 12.67
N LEU A 235 18.09 -6.39 13.15
CA LEU A 235 19.30 -7.23 13.12
C LEU A 235 19.17 -8.45 14.02
N LEU A 236 18.64 -8.31 15.24
CA LEU A 236 18.39 -9.44 16.14
C LEU A 236 17.43 -10.45 15.50
N THR A 237 16.34 -9.97 14.90
CA THR A 237 15.36 -10.85 14.25
C THR A 237 16.00 -11.61 13.08
N LEU A 238 16.62 -10.90 12.14
CA LEU A 238 17.12 -11.48 10.89
C LEU A 238 18.42 -12.29 11.04
N LEU A 239 19.27 -11.96 12.03
CA LEU A 239 20.56 -12.64 12.24
C LEU A 239 20.52 -13.70 13.36
N VAL A 240 19.66 -13.53 14.37
CA VAL A 240 19.64 -14.38 15.58
C VAL A 240 18.38 -15.23 15.65
N TRP A 241 17.18 -14.63 15.59
CA TRP A 241 15.93 -15.36 15.80
C TRP A 241 15.54 -16.23 14.60
N ILE A 242 15.79 -15.77 13.38
CA ILE A 242 15.66 -16.60 12.19
C ILE A 242 16.89 -17.52 12.10
N GLU A 243 16.77 -18.71 12.70
CA GLU A 243 17.85 -19.70 12.84
C GLU A 243 18.54 -20.02 11.50
N LYS A 244 17.73 -20.41 10.49
CA LYS A 244 18.23 -20.81 9.17
C LYS A 244 18.28 -19.60 8.23
N PRO A 245 19.40 -19.36 7.52
CA PRO A 245 19.48 -18.21 6.62
C PRO A 245 18.45 -18.39 5.50
N PRO A 246 17.58 -17.40 5.25
CA PRO A 246 16.62 -17.51 4.17
C PRO A 246 17.35 -17.43 2.83
N GLU A 247 16.85 -18.12 1.81
CA GLU A 247 17.39 -18.00 0.44
C GLU A 247 17.14 -16.59 -0.10
N PHE A 248 15.92 -16.07 0.11
CA PHE A 248 15.51 -14.73 -0.32
C PHE A 248 15.21 -13.82 0.87
N LEU A 249 15.65 -12.58 0.79
CA LEU A 249 15.24 -11.52 1.72
C LEU A 249 14.47 -10.47 0.92
N LEU A 250 13.14 -10.51 0.99
CA LEU A 250 12.26 -9.56 0.33
C LEU A 250 11.96 -8.40 1.27
N VAL A 251 12.14 -7.17 0.81
CA VAL A 251 11.87 -5.97 1.60
C VAL A 251 10.86 -5.08 0.90
N GLN A 252 9.93 -4.53 1.67
CA GLN A 252 9.05 -3.46 1.19
C GLN A 252 9.74 -2.10 1.29
N ASN A 253 9.78 -1.33 0.20
CA ASN A 253 10.20 0.07 0.20
C ASN A 253 9.03 0.98 -0.21
N PRO A 254 8.72 2.04 0.57
CA PRO A 254 9.38 2.52 1.80
C PRO A 254 8.95 1.76 3.08
N PRO A 255 9.57 2.04 4.26
CA PRO A 255 10.62 3.03 4.54
C PRO A 255 12.02 2.57 4.13
N SER A 256 12.80 3.49 3.56
CA SER A 256 14.13 3.20 3.01
C SER A 256 15.24 3.25 4.05
N ILE A 257 15.08 4.12 5.07
CA ILE A 257 16.03 4.33 6.15
C ILE A 257 15.44 3.76 7.45
N PRO A 258 16.17 2.91 8.20
CA PRO A 258 17.47 2.32 7.89
C PRO A 258 17.39 1.07 7.00
N THR A 259 16.19 0.67 6.59
CA THR A 259 15.85 -0.66 6.08
C THR A 259 16.72 -1.14 4.93
N LEU A 260 16.90 -0.35 3.86
CA LEU A 260 17.65 -0.78 2.68
C LEU A 260 19.12 -1.09 3.03
N ALA A 261 19.75 -0.29 3.88
CA ALA A 261 21.12 -0.54 4.31
C ALA A 261 21.22 -1.85 5.11
N LEU A 262 20.25 -2.10 6.01
CA LEU A 262 20.23 -3.29 6.85
C LEU A 262 20.01 -4.56 6.04
N VAL A 263 19.07 -4.59 5.10
CA VAL A 263 18.83 -5.80 4.30
C VAL A 263 20.01 -6.13 3.39
N GLN A 264 20.72 -5.11 2.88
CA GLN A 264 21.95 -5.31 2.13
C GLN A 264 23.07 -5.89 3.00
N LEU A 265 23.19 -5.42 4.24
CA LEU A 265 24.14 -5.95 5.21
C LEU A 265 23.82 -7.41 5.58
N VAL A 266 22.57 -7.67 5.97
CA VAL A 266 22.09 -9.00 6.33
C VAL A 266 22.21 -9.96 5.16
N GLY A 267 21.81 -9.55 3.94
CA GLY A 267 21.95 -10.35 2.74
C GLY A 267 23.40 -10.79 2.48
N ARG A 268 24.37 -9.90 2.68
CA ARG A 268 25.80 -10.24 2.57
C ARG A 268 26.27 -11.21 3.65
N ILE A 269 25.89 -10.99 4.91
CA ILE A 269 26.28 -11.85 6.05
C ILE A 269 25.70 -13.26 5.89
N ARG A 270 24.40 -13.33 5.55
CA ARG A 270 23.62 -14.57 5.51
C ARG A 270 23.69 -15.28 4.17
N GLY A 271 24.28 -14.66 3.14
CA GLY A 271 24.31 -15.19 1.78
C GLY A 271 22.93 -15.24 1.12
N SER A 272 22.00 -14.37 1.54
CA SER A 272 20.63 -14.30 1.04
C SER A 272 20.53 -13.39 -0.19
N LYS A 273 19.73 -13.80 -1.18
CA LYS A 273 19.39 -13.02 -2.37
C LYS A 273 18.38 -11.91 -1.99
N VAL A 274 18.79 -10.65 -2.01
CA VAL A 274 17.94 -9.51 -1.61
C VAL A 274 16.98 -9.14 -2.75
N ILE A 275 15.68 -9.08 -2.46
CA ILE A 275 14.64 -8.59 -3.37
C ILE A 275 14.08 -7.28 -2.80
N VAL A 276 14.14 -6.20 -3.57
CA VAL A 276 13.55 -4.91 -3.17
C VAL A 276 12.23 -4.71 -3.91
N ASP A 277 11.13 -4.62 -3.17
CA ASP A 277 9.82 -4.31 -3.72
C ASP A 277 9.54 -2.80 -3.59
N TRP A 278 9.51 -2.11 -4.74
CA TRP A 278 9.36 -0.66 -4.85
C TRP A 278 7.89 -0.29 -5.00
N HIS A 279 7.33 0.34 -3.95
CA HIS A 279 5.96 0.83 -3.91
C HIS A 279 5.86 2.32 -4.04
N ASN A 280 6.78 3.04 -3.42
CA ASN A 280 6.94 4.48 -3.50
C ASN A 280 8.40 4.84 -3.16
N LEU A 281 8.73 6.13 -3.17
CA LEU A 281 10.08 6.62 -2.85
C LEU A 281 10.06 7.27 -1.47
N GLY A 282 10.89 6.79 -0.56
CA GLY A 282 10.96 7.31 0.81
C GLY A 282 11.30 8.80 0.84
N TYR A 283 12.19 9.26 -0.05
CA TYR A 283 12.53 10.68 -0.15
C TYR A 283 11.37 11.54 -0.67
N SER A 284 10.49 11.05 -1.56
CA SER A 284 9.37 11.85 -2.07
C SER A 284 8.30 12.05 -1.01
N ILE A 285 8.03 11.01 -0.20
CA ILE A 285 7.13 11.11 0.96
C ILE A 285 7.68 12.12 1.97
N LEU A 286 8.99 12.08 2.25
CA LEU A 286 9.62 13.05 3.16
C LEU A 286 9.55 14.49 2.59
N ALA A 287 9.64 14.64 1.27
CA ALA A 287 9.56 15.94 0.59
C ALA A 287 8.19 16.60 0.75
N LEU A 288 7.10 15.83 0.90
CA LEU A 288 5.77 16.38 1.21
C LEU A 288 5.74 17.12 2.56
N LYS A 289 6.54 16.66 3.53
CA LYS A 289 6.57 17.23 4.90
C LYS A 289 7.56 18.38 5.05
N LEU A 290 8.76 18.22 4.47
CA LEU A 290 9.88 19.16 4.69
C LEU A 290 10.15 20.09 3.50
N GLY A 291 9.52 19.84 2.36
CA GLY A 291 9.83 20.51 1.08
C GLY A 291 10.94 19.81 0.31
N LYS A 292 10.90 19.94 -1.02
CA LYS A 292 11.81 19.23 -1.95
C LYS A 292 13.28 19.61 -1.79
N ASP A 293 13.56 20.86 -1.43
CA ASP A 293 14.92 21.41 -1.31
C ASP A 293 15.57 21.17 0.06
N HIS A 294 14.85 20.54 0.99
CA HIS A 294 15.32 20.33 2.34
C HIS A 294 16.54 19.38 2.39
N LEU A 295 17.54 19.69 3.22
CA LEU A 295 18.77 18.90 3.33
C LEU A 295 18.50 17.42 3.64
N PHE A 296 17.63 17.13 4.62
CA PHE A 296 17.22 15.76 4.93
C PHE A 296 16.58 15.00 3.75
N VAL A 297 15.86 15.69 2.86
CA VAL A 297 15.27 15.05 1.67
C VAL A 297 16.39 14.67 0.69
N ARG A 298 17.38 15.53 0.50
CA ARG A 298 18.57 15.24 -0.34
C ARG A 298 19.39 14.09 0.22
N ILE A 299 19.62 14.05 1.53
CA ILE A 299 20.31 12.95 2.21
C ILE A 299 19.50 11.66 2.08
N SER A 300 18.18 11.72 2.30
CA SER A 300 17.28 10.57 2.16
C SER A 300 17.33 9.99 0.76
N LYS A 301 17.23 10.85 -0.27
CA LYS A 301 17.36 10.45 -1.68
C LYS A 301 18.70 9.78 -1.94
N TRP A 302 19.80 10.35 -1.45
CA TRP A 302 21.13 9.77 -1.63
C TRP A 302 21.27 8.40 -0.96
N LEU A 303 20.76 8.24 0.26
CA LEU A 303 20.78 6.95 0.98
C LEU A 303 19.92 5.90 0.25
N GLU A 304 18.70 6.25 -0.11
CA GLU A 304 17.77 5.37 -0.83
C GLU A 304 18.35 4.96 -2.19
N GLN A 305 18.93 5.90 -2.95
CA GLN A 305 19.62 5.61 -4.20
C GLN A 305 20.85 4.72 -4.00
N THR A 306 21.66 4.97 -2.99
CA THR A 306 22.92 4.23 -2.76
C THR A 306 22.65 2.78 -2.35
N PHE A 307 21.80 2.57 -1.34
CA PHE A 307 21.51 1.23 -0.82
C PHE A 307 20.46 0.49 -1.65
N GLY A 308 19.63 1.21 -2.41
CA GLY A 308 18.66 0.65 -3.33
C GLY A 308 19.20 0.32 -4.70
N ARG A 309 20.43 0.70 -5.07
CA ARG A 309 20.97 0.50 -6.44
C ARG A 309 21.20 -0.96 -6.81
N ILE A 310 21.60 -1.79 -5.86
CA ILE A 310 22.02 -3.18 -6.12
C ILE A 310 21.09 -4.12 -5.36
N ALA A 311 20.46 -5.06 -6.06
CA ALA A 311 19.73 -6.16 -5.45
C ALA A 311 19.81 -7.40 -6.34
N TYR A 312 19.41 -8.57 -5.84
CA TYR A 312 19.19 -9.73 -6.72
C TYR A 312 18.06 -9.42 -7.71
N ALA A 313 16.94 -8.90 -7.19
CA ALA A 313 15.82 -8.45 -8.01
C ALA A 313 15.17 -7.18 -7.44
N HIS A 314 14.59 -6.39 -8.33
CA HIS A 314 13.77 -5.23 -8.05
C HIS A 314 12.38 -5.50 -8.60
N LEU A 315 11.37 -5.46 -7.72
CA LEU A 315 9.96 -5.53 -8.09
C LEU A 315 9.41 -4.10 -8.14
N PHE A 316 8.64 -3.77 -9.17
CA PHE A 316 8.07 -2.44 -9.33
C PHE A 316 6.55 -2.52 -9.49
N VAL A 317 5.82 -1.67 -8.77
CA VAL A 317 4.36 -1.52 -8.91
C VAL A 317 3.94 -1.01 -10.29
N THR A 318 4.82 -0.29 -11.01
CA THR A 318 4.56 0.28 -12.34
C THR A 318 5.76 0.17 -13.29
N ARG A 319 5.48 0.23 -14.60
CA ARG A 319 6.52 0.41 -15.61
C ARG A 319 7.16 1.79 -15.49
N ALA A 320 6.38 2.83 -15.22
CA ALA A 320 6.88 4.18 -15.00
C ALA A 320 7.95 4.23 -13.89
N MET A 321 7.69 3.59 -12.75
CA MET A 321 8.65 3.55 -11.63
C MET A 321 9.91 2.79 -12.01
N ARG A 322 9.78 1.63 -12.66
CA ARG A 322 10.93 0.87 -13.19
C ARG A 322 11.77 1.75 -14.11
N ASP A 323 11.16 2.36 -15.11
CA ASP A 323 11.87 3.09 -16.16
C ASP A 323 12.55 4.34 -15.60
N TYR A 324 11.89 5.04 -14.68
CA TYR A 324 12.48 6.15 -13.93
C TYR A 324 13.70 5.69 -13.11
N LEU A 325 13.55 4.67 -12.26
CA LEU A 325 14.63 4.26 -11.37
C LEU A 325 15.80 3.61 -12.13
N VAL A 326 15.53 2.84 -13.19
CA VAL A 326 16.59 2.28 -14.04
C VAL A 326 17.40 3.39 -14.71
N LYS A 327 16.72 4.43 -15.23
CA LYS A 327 17.38 5.56 -15.87
C LYS A 327 18.17 6.43 -14.89
N GLU A 328 17.56 6.78 -13.76
CA GLU A 328 18.13 7.75 -12.82
C GLU A 328 19.16 7.13 -11.87
N TRP A 329 18.98 5.86 -11.47
CA TRP A 329 19.78 5.23 -10.43
C TRP A 329 20.71 4.12 -10.93
N ASP A 330 20.61 3.75 -12.21
CA ASP A 330 21.40 2.68 -12.82
C ASP A 330 21.32 1.37 -11.99
N LEU A 331 20.07 0.92 -11.80
CA LEU A 331 19.75 -0.26 -10.98
C LEU A 331 20.40 -1.53 -11.53
N GLN A 332 20.99 -2.32 -10.63
CA GLN A 332 21.70 -3.58 -10.89
C GLN A 332 20.92 -4.76 -10.31
N GLY A 333 20.68 -5.77 -11.13
CA GLY A 333 19.84 -6.94 -10.78
C GLY A 333 18.69 -7.15 -11.76
N HIS A 334 17.87 -8.17 -11.50
CA HIS A 334 16.66 -8.43 -12.28
C HIS A 334 15.64 -7.30 -12.06
N LYS A 335 15.00 -6.82 -13.13
CA LYS A 335 13.96 -5.77 -13.05
C LYS A 335 12.63 -6.36 -13.49
N VAL A 336 11.69 -6.49 -12.55
CA VAL A 336 10.39 -7.12 -12.82
C VAL A 336 9.28 -6.18 -12.40
N VAL A 337 8.33 -5.94 -13.30
CA VAL A 337 7.12 -5.18 -12.98
C VAL A 337 6.08 -6.16 -12.47
N LEU A 338 5.65 -5.95 -11.24
CA LEU A 338 4.57 -6.68 -10.59
C LEU A 338 3.54 -5.65 -10.15
N HIS A 339 2.55 -5.43 -11.01
CA HIS A 339 1.44 -4.54 -10.72
C HIS A 339 0.62 -5.08 -9.55
N ASP A 340 0.09 -4.18 -8.75
CA ASP A 340 -0.96 -4.53 -7.79
C ASP A 340 -2.23 -4.97 -8.53
N ARG A 341 -2.83 -6.03 -8.00
CA ARG A 341 -4.00 -6.68 -8.56
C ARG A 341 -4.94 -7.10 -7.42
N PRO A 342 -6.26 -7.10 -7.65
CA PRO A 342 -7.18 -7.52 -6.62
C PRO A 342 -6.96 -9.00 -6.30
N PRO A 343 -6.99 -9.42 -5.03
CA PRO A 343 -7.11 -10.83 -4.66
C PRO A 343 -8.44 -11.42 -5.13
N ARG A 344 -8.50 -12.76 -5.23
CA ARG A 344 -9.67 -13.50 -5.74
C ARG A 344 -10.97 -13.31 -4.97
N HIS A 345 -10.92 -12.87 -3.72
CA HIS A 345 -12.13 -12.67 -2.91
C HIS A 345 -12.88 -11.39 -3.26
N PHE A 346 -12.28 -10.45 -4.00
CA PHE A 346 -13.04 -9.34 -4.55
C PHE A 346 -13.89 -9.84 -5.71
N HIS A 347 -15.19 -9.56 -5.64
CA HIS A 347 -16.14 -9.84 -6.69
C HIS A 347 -17.24 -8.80 -6.68
N ARG A 348 -17.98 -8.69 -7.79
CA ARG A 348 -19.20 -7.91 -7.83
C ARG A 348 -20.23 -8.54 -6.91
N ALA A 349 -20.79 -7.77 -5.99
CA ALA A 349 -21.83 -8.27 -5.10
C ALA A 349 -23.10 -8.65 -5.87
N SER A 350 -23.68 -9.76 -5.45
CA SER A 350 -25.03 -10.16 -5.81
C SER A 350 -26.07 -9.19 -5.24
N THR A 351 -27.27 -9.21 -5.80
CA THR A 351 -28.39 -8.44 -5.25
C THR A 351 -28.80 -8.91 -3.85
N GLN A 352 -28.51 -10.16 -3.50
CA GLN A 352 -28.72 -10.70 -2.15
C GLN A 352 -27.75 -10.07 -1.14
N GLU A 353 -26.45 -10.11 -1.40
CA GLU A 353 -25.43 -9.48 -0.54
C GLU A 353 -25.69 -7.98 -0.38
N THR A 354 -26.15 -7.35 -1.45
CA THR A 354 -26.61 -5.95 -1.44
C THR A 354 -27.75 -5.72 -0.48
N HIS A 355 -28.76 -6.58 -0.55
CA HIS A 355 -29.94 -6.50 0.29
C HIS A 355 -29.56 -6.64 1.77
N GLU A 356 -28.75 -7.66 2.10
CA GLU A 356 -28.26 -7.93 3.45
C GLU A 356 -27.42 -6.76 4.01
N LEU A 357 -26.54 -6.17 3.20
CA LEU A 357 -25.76 -5.00 3.63
C LEU A 357 -26.67 -3.82 3.96
N PHE A 358 -27.61 -3.48 3.08
CA PHE A 358 -28.48 -2.32 3.31
C PHE A 358 -29.50 -2.56 4.42
N GLN A 359 -29.82 -3.81 4.77
CA GLN A 359 -30.50 -4.15 6.02
C GLN A 359 -29.61 -3.88 7.24
N LYS A 360 -28.35 -4.34 7.22
CA LYS A 360 -27.36 -4.08 8.29
C LYS A 360 -27.12 -2.57 8.50
N LEU A 361 -27.09 -1.80 7.41
CA LEU A 361 -26.85 -0.35 7.44
C LEU A 361 -28.11 0.49 7.70
N ASP A 362 -29.31 -0.10 7.75
CA ASP A 362 -30.58 0.62 7.84
C ASP A 362 -30.61 1.60 9.03
N VAL A 363 -30.19 1.13 10.21
CA VAL A 363 -30.12 1.96 11.43
C VAL A 363 -29.18 3.15 11.23
N THR A 364 -28.01 2.91 10.65
CA THR A 364 -27.02 3.97 10.41
C THR A 364 -27.52 4.97 9.37
N LEU A 365 -28.15 4.52 8.28
CA LEU A 365 -28.72 5.39 7.25
C LEU A 365 -29.89 6.23 7.79
N LYS A 366 -30.81 5.62 8.56
CA LYS A 366 -31.95 6.33 9.18
C LYS A 366 -31.50 7.37 10.21
N SER A 367 -30.36 7.17 10.86
CA SER A 367 -29.79 8.15 11.80
C SER A 367 -29.30 9.43 11.11
N GLN A 368 -29.00 9.38 9.81
CA GLN A 368 -28.55 10.54 9.04
C GLN A 368 -29.74 11.45 8.72
N THR A 369 -29.82 12.59 9.39
CA THR A 369 -30.92 13.55 9.21
C THR A 369 -31.04 14.07 7.78
N CYS A 370 -29.91 14.18 7.06
CA CYS A 370 -29.89 14.62 5.67
C CYS A 370 -30.55 13.62 4.70
N LEU A 371 -30.69 12.34 5.06
CA LEU A 371 -31.29 11.31 4.22
C LEU A 371 -32.82 11.19 4.38
N LYS A 372 -33.42 11.87 5.37
CA LYS A 372 -34.87 11.86 5.58
C LYS A 372 -35.58 12.45 4.36
N GLY A 373 -36.49 11.68 3.75
CA GLY A 373 -37.17 12.04 2.50
C GLY A 373 -36.26 12.03 1.26
N PHE A 374 -34.99 11.63 1.41
CA PHE A 374 -34.08 11.44 0.28
C PHE A 374 -34.16 10.04 -0.30
N LEU A 375 -34.16 9.03 0.57
CA LEU A 375 -34.25 7.63 0.21
C LEU A 375 -35.72 7.21 -0.02
N PRO A 376 -35.99 6.26 -0.93
CA PRO A 376 -37.32 5.67 -1.08
C PRO A 376 -37.81 5.02 0.22
N GLU A 377 -39.13 5.02 0.42
CA GLU A 377 -39.74 4.26 1.52
C GLU A 377 -39.51 2.75 1.31
N CYS A 378 -39.17 2.08 2.41
CA CYS A 378 -38.86 0.66 2.43
C CYS A 378 -39.45 0.01 3.68
N ASP A 379 -39.69 -1.29 3.56
CA ASP A 379 -40.28 -2.17 4.57
C ASP A 379 -39.34 -3.38 4.79
N PRO A 380 -38.38 -3.29 5.71
CA PRO A 380 -37.49 -4.40 6.04
C PRO A 380 -38.26 -5.55 6.74
N PRO A 381 -37.97 -6.83 6.43
CA PRO A 381 -36.86 -7.29 5.59
C PRO A 381 -37.18 -7.34 4.09
N TYR A 382 -38.41 -7.06 3.64
CA TYR A 382 -38.82 -7.27 2.25
C TYR A 382 -38.24 -6.26 1.25
N SER A 383 -37.86 -5.07 1.71
CA SER A 383 -37.21 -4.07 0.89
C SER A 383 -36.22 -3.21 1.67
N THR A 384 -35.26 -2.67 0.93
CA THR A 384 -34.32 -1.64 1.38
C THR A 384 -34.48 -0.41 0.47
N PRO A 385 -33.79 0.71 0.74
CA PRO A 385 -33.78 1.86 -0.18
C PRO A 385 -33.29 1.54 -1.60
N PHE A 386 -32.59 0.41 -1.79
CA PHE A 386 -31.94 0.05 -3.07
C PHE A 386 -32.47 -1.25 -3.68
N THR A 387 -33.04 -2.13 -2.87
CA THR A 387 -33.49 -3.47 -3.31
C THR A 387 -34.89 -3.77 -2.83
N GLN A 388 -35.59 -4.66 -3.53
CA GLN A 388 -36.91 -5.14 -3.17
C GLN A 388 -37.07 -6.62 -3.53
N ILE A 389 -37.80 -7.35 -2.70
CA ILE A 389 -38.28 -8.70 -2.99
C ILE A 389 -39.68 -8.55 -3.58
N GLN A 390 -39.91 -9.06 -4.80
CA GLN A 390 -41.20 -8.93 -5.46
C GLN A 390 -42.21 -9.94 -4.90
N ASP A 391 -43.15 -9.48 -4.07
CA ASP A 391 -44.34 -10.25 -3.71
C ASP A 391 -45.40 -10.13 -4.80
N ASN A 392 -45.66 -11.22 -5.53
CA ASN A 392 -46.89 -11.35 -6.30
C ASN A 392 -48.06 -11.73 -5.38
N LEU A 393 -48.31 -10.94 -4.33
CA LEU A 393 -49.69 -10.83 -3.85
C LEU A 393 -50.38 -9.87 -4.81
N GLN A 394 -50.86 -10.43 -5.93
CA GLN A 394 -51.98 -9.82 -6.62
C GLN A 394 -53.02 -9.54 -5.53
N LYS A 395 -53.24 -8.25 -5.21
CA LYS A 395 -54.47 -7.84 -4.54
C LYS A 395 -55.59 -8.53 -5.32
N PRO A 396 -56.43 -9.40 -4.73
CA PRO A 396 -57.52 -10.01 -5.47
C PRO A 396 -58.42 -8.87 -5.92
N GLY A 397 -58.32 -8.55 -7.21
CA GLY A 397 -59.20 -7.60 -7.86
C GLY A 397 -60.63 -8.12 -7.72
N ASN A 398 -61.53 -7.20 -7.42
CA ASN A 398 -62.97 -7.37 -7.43
C ASN A 398 -63.44 -8.32 -8.56
N ALA A 399 -63.68 -9.58 -8.23
CA ALA A 399 -64.47 -10.50 -9.05
C ALA A 399 -65.62 -11.00 -8.19
N LYS A 400 -66.79 -10.38 -8.36
CA LYS A 400 -68.06 -10.89 -7.86
C LYS A 400 -68.40 -12.17 -8.65
N GLY A 401 -68.44 -13.31 -7.98
CA GLY A 401 -68.94 -14.58 -8.52
C GLY A 401 -69.30 -15.54 -7.37
N PRO A 402 -70.40 -16.30 -7.43
CA PRO A 402 -70.98 -16.92 -6.26
C PRO A 402 -70.26 -18.20 -5.81
N LEU A 403 -70.31 -18.40 -4.49
CA LEU A 403 -69.83 -19.52 -3.69
C LEU A 403 -70.12 -20.90 -4.31
N ARG A 404 -69.13 -21.80 -4.25
CA ARG A 404 -69.38 -23.25 -4.22
C ARG A 404 -68.43 -23.93 -3.24
N ALA A 405 -69.02 -24.65 -2.29
CA ALA A 405 -68.37 -25.24 -1.14
C ALA A 405 -67.79 -26.64 -1.39
N SER A 406 -66.76 -26.98 -0.59
CA SER A 406 -66.59 -28.20 0.22
C SER A 406 -65.32 -29.02 -0.01
N SER A 407 -64.44 -29.00 1.00
CA SER A 407 -64.00 -30.19 1.74
C SER A 407 -63.07 -29.79 2.91
N PRO A 408 -63.35 -30.19 4.16
CA PRO A 408 -62.45 -29.99 5.29
C PRO A 408 -61.58 -31.22 5.50
N ARG A 409 -60.24 -31.08 5.52
CA ARG A 409 -59.35 -32.07 6.11
C ARG A 409 -58.01 -31.46 6.54
N ASN A 410 -57.85 -31.43 7.86
CA ASN A 410 -56.66 -31.23 8.68
C ASN A 410 -55.30 -31.48 8.00
N ALA A 411 -54.54 -30.40 7.83
CA ALA A 411 -53.08 -30.35 7.95
C ALA A 411 -52.72 -28.92 8.41
N PRO A 412 -51.74 -28.72 9.32
CA PRO A 412 -51.23 -27.38 9.60
C PRO A 412 -50.37 -26.93 8.42
N ASP A 413 -51.02 -26.37 7.39
CA ASP A 413 -50.41 -25.89 6.14
C ASP A 413 -49.79 -24.47 6.27
N ASP A 414 -49.19 -24.14 7.40
CA ASP A 414 -48.43 -22.88 7.60
C ASP A 414 -46.91 -23.14 7.64
N ILE A 415 -46.42 -24.03 6.78
CA ILE A 415 -44.99 -24.10 6.46
C ILE A 415 -44.82 -23.56 5.05
N PRO A 416 -44.22 -22.36 4.86
CA PRO A 416 -43.93 -21.83 3.53
C PRO A 416 -43.15 -22.88 2.73
N LYS A 417 -43.64 -23.27 1.57
CA LYS A 417 -42.90 -24.15 0.66
C LYS A 417 -41.59 -23.44 0.30
N TYR A 418 -40.47 -24.15 0.44
CA TYR A 418 -39.10 -23.64 0.20
C TYR A 418 -38.86 -23.07 -1.22
N ASN A 419 -39.83 -23.23 -2.14
CA ASN A 419 -39.76 -22.80 -3.54
C ASN A 419 -40.19 -21.33 -3.77
N GLU A 420 -40.56 -20.57 -2.75
CA GLU A 420 -41.07 -19.18 -2.92
C GLU A 420 -40.11 -18.08 -2.40
N ILE A 421 -38.89 -18.41 -1.99
CA ILE A 421 -37.89 -17.38 -1.63
C ILE A 421 -37.36 -16.75 -2.93
N ARG A 422 -37.94 -15.61 -3.32
CA ARG A 422 -37.49 -14.83 -4.47
C ARG A 422 -36.25 -14.01 -4.12
N SER A 423 -35.25 -14.05 -4.99
CA SER A 423 -34.05 -13.22 -4.82
C SER A 423 -34.39 -11.73 -4.93
N PRO A 424 -33.78 -10.86 -4.10
CA PRO A 424 -33.93 -9.42 -4.21
C PRO A 424 -33.53 -8.88 -5.58
N THR A 425 -34.22 -7.83 -6.02
CA THR A 425 -33.92 -7.11 -7.26
C THR A 425 -33.64 -5.63 -6.98
N LEU A 426 -32.90 -4.97 -7.87
CA LEU A 426 -32.66 -3.52 -7.75
C LEU A 426 -33.95 -2.74 -8.00
N ARG A 427 -34.22 -1.78 -7.13
CA ARG A 427 -35.32 -0.83 -7.28
C ARG A 427 -35.10 0.11 -8.46
N GLN A 428 -36.16 0.43 -9.19
CA GLN A 428 -36.11 1.37 -10.31
C GLN A 428 -36.08 2.84 -9.85
N ASP A 429 -36.60 3.11 -8.65
CA ASP A 429 -36.67 4.44 -8.03
C ASP A 429 -35.50 4.71 -7.06
N ARG A 430 -34.51 3.81 -6.98
CA ARG A 430 -33.36 4.00 -6.11
C ARG A 430 -32.48 5.17 -6.57
N PRO A 431 -31.82 5.90 -5.65
CA PRO A 431 -30.78 6.83 -6.03
C PRO A 431 -29.56 6.08 -6.60
N ALA A 432 -28.83 6.78 -7.47
CA ALA A 432 -27.50 6.34 -7.89
C ALA A 432 -26.52 6.44 -6.71
N ILE A 433 -25.63 5.47 -6.58
CA ILE A 433 -24.62 5.45 -5.52
C ILE A 433 -23.23 5.74 -6.12
N LEU A 434 -22.61 6.80 -5.62
CA LEU A 434 -21.21 7.13 -5.87
C LEU A 434 -20.42 6.85 -4.59
N VAL A 435 -19.24 6.25 -4.72
CA VAL A 435 -18.35 6.02 -3.57
C VAL A 435 -17.00 6.63 -3.80
N SER A 436 -16.47 7.25 -2.76
CA SER A 436 -15.07 7.66 -2.72
C SER A 436 -14.42 7.17 -1.44
N SER A 437 -13.26 6.53 -1.56
CA SER A 437 -12.39 6.28 -0.41
C SER A 437 -11.36 7.39 -0.32
N THR A 438 -11.21 7.98 0.87
CA THR A 438 -10.25 9.05 1.10
C THR A 438 -9.59 8.93 2.47
N SER A 439 -8.30 9.24 2.48
CA SER A 439 -7.49 9.41 3.67
C SER A 439 -7.68 10.77 4.34
N TRP A 440 -8.47 11.67 3.75
CA TRP A 440 -8.73 13.03 4.28
C TRP A 440 -7.44 13.81 4.61
N THR A 441 -6.37 13.54 3.90
CA THR A 441 -5.09 14.25 4.01
C THR A 441 -4.99 15.34 2.94
N PRO A 442 -4.10 16.33 3.09
CA PRO A 442 -3.97 17.42 2.13
C PRO A 442 -3.55 17.02 0.71
N ASP A 443 -2.94 15.84 0.52
CA ASP A 443 -2.56 15.29 -0.78
C ASP A 443 -3.74 14.73 -1.59
N GLU A 444 -4.88 14.49 -0.95
CA GLU A 444 -6.14 14.18 -1.60
C GLU A 444 -7.08 15.38 -1.52
N ASP A 445 -7.09 16.20 -2.58
CA ASP A 445 -7.93 17.39 -2.61
C ASP A 445 -9.42 17.04 -2.77
N PHE A 446 -10.09 16.87 -1.62
CA PHE A 446 -11.51 16.59 -1.56
C PHE A 446 -12.39 17.75 -2.05
N SER A 447 -11.83 18.96 -2.22
CA SER A 447 -12.59 20.07 -2.77
C SER A 447 -13.06 19.80 -4.21
N ILE A 448 -12.29 19.02 -4.97
CA ILE A 448 -12.63 18.61 -6.34
C ILE A 448 -13.95 17.83 -6.39
N LEU A 449 -14.10 16.82 -5.51
CA LEU A 449 -15.35 16.06 -5.45
C LEU A 449 -16.50 16.93 -4.93
N LEU A 450 -16.25 17.80 -3.94
CA LEU A 450 -17.29 18.67 -3.39
C LEU A 450 -17.83 19.66 -4.43
N GLU A 451 -16.94 20.25 -5.22
CA GLU A 451 -17.30 21.14 -6.34
C GLU A 451 -18.03 20.35 -7.43
N ALA A 452 -17.55 19.16 -7.81
CA ALA A 452 -18.21 18.33 -8.81
C ALA A 452 -19.64 17.93 -8.40
N LEU A 453 -19.86 17.62 -7.13
CA LEU A 453 -21.20 17.35 -6.57
C LEU A 453 -22.10 18.60 -6.60
N SER A 454 -21.52 19.79 -6.37
CA SER A 454 -22.25 21.06 -6.47
C SER A 454 -22.68 21.35 -7.92
N LEU A 455 -21.79 21.08 -8.89
CA LEU A 455 -22.10 21.22 -10.32
C LEU A 455 -23.18 20.24 -10.76
N TYR A 456 -23.11 18.98 -10.31
CA TYR A 456 -24.16 17.98 -10.58
C TYR A 456 -25.52 18.40 -10.01
N GLU A 457 -25.56 18.93 -8.79
CA GLU A 457 -26.80 19.43 -8.17
C GLU A 457 -27.45 20.55 -9.00
N ASN A 458 -26.66 21.53 -9.42
CA ASN A 458 -27.13 22.64 -10.24
C ASN A 458 -27.67 22.11 -11.57
N ARG A 459 -26.92 21.21 -12.22
CA ARG A 459 -27.30 20.63 -13.50
C ARG A 459 -28.59 19.80 -13.43
N ALA A 460 -28.74 18.99 -12.39
CA ALA A 460 -29.97 18.22 -12.16
C ALA A 460 -31.18 19.14 -11.91
N THR A 461 -30.98 20.27 -11.23
CA THR A 461 -32.01 21.29 -11.01
C THR A 461 -32.42 21.97 -12.32
N GLU A 462 -31.45 22.39 -13.13
CA GLU A 462 -31.69 22.99 -14.45
C GLU A 462 -32.51 22.05 -15.36
N LEU A 463 -32.07 20.80 -15.53
CA LEU A 463 -32.76 19.81 -16.35
C LEU A 463 -34.19 19.53 -15.86
N TYR A 464 -34.38 19.50 -14.55
CA TYR A 464 -35.71 19.34 -13.97
C TYR A 464 -36.62 20.56 -14.27
N GLU A 465 -36.11 21.78 -14.12
CA GLU A 465 -36.85 23.00 -14.44
C GLU A 465 -37.18 23.13 -15.93
N GLU A 466 -36.23 22.80 -16.80
CA GLU A 466 -36.42 22.73 -18.25
C GLU A 466 -37.54 21.74 -18.61
N SER A 467 -37.51 20.53 -18.01
CA SER A 467 -38.53 19.50 -18.25
C SER A 467 -39.94 19.93 -17.79
N ARG A 468 -40.04 20.74 -16.73
CA ARG A 468 -41.32 21.32 -16.27
C ARG A 468 -41.81 22.40 -17.23
N LYS A 469 -40.91 23.24 -17.74
CA LYS A 469 -41.24 24.30 -18.71
C LYS A 469 -41.65 23.72 -20.07
N SER A 470 -41.11 22.55 -20.45
CA SER A 470 -41.43 21.86 -21.71
C SER A 470 -42.65 20.93 -21.65
N SER A 471 -43.33 20.79 -20.50
CA SER A 471 -44.57 20.01 -20.39
C SER A 471 -45.77 20.81 -20.94
N PRO A 472 -46.66 20.21 -21.75
CA PRO A 472 -47.43 20.93 -22.76
C PRO A 472 -48.67 21.64 -22.21
N SER A 473 -48.67 22.96 -22.31
CA SER A 473 -49.84 23.72 -22.73
C SER A 473 -49.71 24.03 -24.22
N GLN A 474 -50.42 23.25 -25.05
CA GLN A 474 -50.70 23.46 -26.48
C GLN A 474 -49.50 23.61 -27.45
N SER A 475 -49.16 22.53 -28.16
CA SER A 475 -49.19 22.48 -29.64
C SER A 475 -48.61 21.15 -30.14
N GLY A 476 -49.36 20.46 -30.99
CA GLY A 476 -49.02 19.15 -31.56
C GLY A 476 -47.90 19.19 -32.59
N LYS A 477 -46.68 19.52 -32.16
CA LYS A 477 -45.46 19.24 -32.94
C LYS A 477 -44.73 18.06 -32.31
N ILE A 478 -44.62 17.00 -33.10
CA ILE A 478 -43.71 15.88 -32.84
C ILE A 478 -42.29 16.47 -32.80
N LEU A 479 -41.71 16.55 -31.61
CA LEU A 479 -40.32 16.93 -31.35
C LEU A 479 -39.68 15.88 -30.41
N PRO A 480 -38.35 15.73 -30.48
CA PRO A 480 -37.63 14.48 -30.24
C PRO A 480 -37.42 14.20 -28.75
N GLN A 481 -37.38 12.91 -28.41
CA GLN A 481 -36.85 12.28 -27.19
C GLN A 481 -37.21 12.93 -25.83
N LYS A 482 -37.83 12.12 -24.95
CA LYS A 482 -38.09 12.44 -23.54
C LYS A 482 -36.86 13.09 -22.88
N PRO A 483 -36.98 14.22 -22.16
CA PRO A 483 -35.84 14.87 -21.52
C PRO A 483 -35.14 13.90 -20.57
N LEU A 484 -33.83 13.75 -20.75
CA LEU A 484 -32.95 12.93 -19.91
C LEU A 484 -32.85 13.59 -18.53
N LEU A 485 -33.62 13.09 -17.57
CA LEU A 485 -33.52 13.51 -16.17
C LEU A 485 -32.37 12.77 -15.48
N LEU A 486 -31.64 13.50 -14.64
CA LEU A 486 -30.59 12.93 -13.80
C LEU A 486 -31.19 12.29 -12.53
N PRO A 487 -30.67 11.14 -12.05
CA PRO A 487 -31.14 10.53 -10.82
C PRO A 487 -30.68 11.34 -9.60
N ARG A 488 -31.37 11.11 -8.47
CA ARG A 488 -30.84 11.48 -7.16
C ARG A 488 -29.53 10.73 -6.92
N LEU A 489 -28.53 11.42 -6.39
CA LEU A 489 -27.18 10.90 -6.18
C LEU A 489 -26.85 10.82 -4.69
N LEU A 490 -26.54 9.62 -4.22
CA LEU A 490 -25.98 9.38 -2.89
C LEU A 490 -24.47 9.13 -3.00
N ALA A 491 -23.67 10.13 -2.62
CA ALA A 491 -22.24 10.00 -2.42
C ALA A 491 -21.93 9.44 -1.03
N ILE A 492 -21.23 8.31 -0.96
CA ILE A 492 -20.76 7.70 0.29
C ILE A 492 -19.25 7.83 0.34
N VAL A 493 -18.75 8.54 1.34
CA VAL A 493 -17.32 8.78 1.53
C VAL A 493 -16.80 7.97 2.70
N THR A 494 -15.89 7.06 2.43
CA THR A 494 -15.28 6.21 3.46
C THR A 494 -13.83 6.58 3.74
N GLY A 495 -13.38 6.29 4.95
CA GLY A 495 -12.02 6.59 5.43
C GLY A 495 -11.96 7.54 6.63
N LYS A 496 -10.72 7.78 7.08
CA LYS A 496 -10.35 8.56 8.28
C LYS A 496 -9.17 9.46 7.96
N GLY A 497 -9.15 10.63 8.59
CA GLY A 497 -8.01 11.53 8.57
C GLY A 497 -8.36 12.95 8.99
N PRO A 498 -7.35 13.84 9.02
CA PRO A 498 -7.42 15.13 9.72
C PRO A 498 -8.44 16.10 9.13
N LEU A 499 -8.66 16.08 7.81
CA LEU A 499 -9.55 17.05 7.16
C LEU A 499 -11.00 16.59 7.09
N LYS A 500 -11.33 15.40 7.62
CA LYS A 500 -12.68 14.83 7.56
C LYS A 500 -13.74 15.77 8.12
N GLU A 501 -13.52 16.26 9.33
CA GLU A 501 -14.49 17.14 10.01
C GLU A 501 -14.68 18.45 9.24
N LYS A 502 -13.58 19.05 8.76
CA LYS A 502 -13.61 20.27 7.94
C LYS A 502 -14.50 20.10 6.70
N TYR A 503 -14.26 19.05 5.91
CA TYR A 503 -15.02 18.83 4.67
C TYR A 503 -16.47 18.41 4.95
N MET A 504 -16.72 17.54 5.94
CA MET A 504 -18.09 17.14 6.26
C MET A 504 -18.92 18.31 6.83
N ASN A 505 -18.30 19.28 7.50
CA ASN A 505 -18.96 20.53 7.89
C ASN A 505 -19.32 21.41 6.69
N GLN A 506 -18.49 21.42 5.63
CA GLN A 506 -18.80 22.12 4.38
C GLN A 506 -19.94 21.43 3.62
N VAL A 507 -19.88 20.10 3.51
CA VAL A 507 -20.93 19.26 2.95
C VAL A 507 -22.27 19.53 3.64
N ALA A 508 -22.29 19.57 4.97
CA ALA A 508 -23.49 19.84 5.76
C ALA A 508 -24.09 21.24 5.51
N LYS A 509 -23.27 22.24 5.16
CA LYS A 509 -23.75 23.58 4.79
C LYS A 509 -24.35 23.59 3.40
N LEU A 510 -23.66 23.02 2.42
CA LEU A 510 -24.07 22.99 1.02
C LEU A 510 -25.39 22.22 0.84
N GLN A 511 -25.48 21.04 1.47
CA GLN A 511 -26.63 20.14 1.34
C GLN A 511 -27.94 20.67 1.93
N LYS A 512 -27.93 21.77 2.68
CA LYS A 512 -29.17 22.43 3.12
C LYS A 512 -30.00 22.94 1.94
N SER A 513 -29.33 23.36 0.88
CA SER A 513 -29.96 23.88 -0.34
C SER A 513 -30.19 22.80 -1.41
N TRP A 514 -29.48 21.67 -1.31
CA TRP A 514 -29.49 20.61 -2.32
C TRP A 514 -30.72 19.71 -2.23
N LYS A 515 -31.26 19.34 -3.37
CA LYS A 515 -32.41 18.44 -3.56
C LYS A 515 -32.02 17.10 -4.16
N TRP A 516 -31.02 17.08 -5.04
CA TRP A 516 -30.63 15.93 -5.85
C TRP A 516 -29.46 15.15 -5.27
N VAL A 517 -28.55 15.81 -4.54
CA VAL A 517 -27.33 15.20 -4.02
C VAL A 517 -27.37 15.07 -2.50
N ARG A 518 -26.94 13.91 -1.99
CA ARG A 518 -26.56 13.70 -0.59
C ARG A 518 -25.19 13.06 -0.52
N CYS A 519 -24.34 13.58 0.33
CA CYS A 519 -23.01 13.12 0.65
C CYS A 519 -22.96 12.84 2.15
N ILE A 520 -22.59 11.61 2.49
CA ILE A 520 -22.47 11.12 3.85
C ILE A 520 -21.10 10.48 4.03
N SER A 521 -20.63 10.40 5.27
CA SER A 521 -19.48 9.57 5.59
C SER A 521 -19.92 8.31 6.32
N LEU A 522 -19.58 7.15 5.75
CA LEU A 522 -19.80 5.85 6.35
C LEU A 522 -18.48 5.07 6.38
N TRP A 523 -18.24 4.39 7.48
CA TRP A 523 -17.16 3.40 7.52
C TRP A 523 -17.67 2.13 6.85
N LEU A 524 -16.99 1.72 5.79
CA LEU A 524 -17.24 0.46 5.09
C LEU A 524 -15.99 -0.39 5.30
N GLU A 525 -16.16 -1.62 5.80
CA GLU A 525 -15.05 -2.57 5.85
C GLU A 525 -14.62 -2.98 4.44
N ALA A 526 -13.39 -3.48 4.28
CA ALA A 526 -12.89 -3.91 2.97
C ALA A 526 -13.79 -4.99 2.32
N GLU A 527 -14.43 -5.82 3.15
CA GLU A 527 -15.42 -6.84 2.75
C GLU A 527 -16.78 -6.24 2.36
N ASP A 528 -17.13 -5.06 2.88
CA ASP A 528 -18.40 -4.34 2.62
C ASP A 528 -18.25 -3.35 1.43
N TYR A 529 -17.02 -2.95 1.10
CA TYR A 529 -16.64 -2.10 -0.03
C TYR A 529 -17.09 -2.61 -1.43
N PRO A 530 -17.23 -3.94 -1.70
CA PRO A 530 -17.69 -4.50 -2.97
C PRO A 530 -19.20 -4.40 -3.26
N ILE A 531 -20.00 -3.92 -2.29
CA ILE A 531 -21.43 -4.19 -2.31
C ILE A 531 -22.23 -3.03 -2.91
N LEU A 532 -22.87 -3.30 -4.06
CA LEU A 532 -23.65 -2.41 -4.94
C LEU A 532 -23.30 -0.92 -4.87
N LEU A 533 -22.18 -0.59 -5.49
CA LEU A 533 -21.84 0.78 -5.83
C LEU A 533 -22.02 0.92 -7.34
N ASP A 534 -22.51 2.06 -7.80
CA ASP A 534 -22.70 2.29 -9.24
C ASP A 534 -21.42 2.86 -9.87
N LEU A 535 -20.75 3.78 -9.17
CA LEU A 535 -19.53 4.43 -9.63
C LEU A 535 -18.55 4.68 -8.47
N GLY A 536 -17.28 4.35 -8.68
CA GLY A 536 -16.17 4.72 -7.80
C GLY A 536 -15.52 6.05 -8.21
N VAL A 537 -15.08 6.85 -7.24
CA VAL A 537 -14.27 8.06 -7.47
C VAL A 537 -12.98 8.01 -6.66
N SER A 538 -11.85 8.07 -7.35
CA SER A 538 -10.52 8.14 -6.76
C SER A 538 -9.90 9.53 -6.95
N LEU A 539 -9.74 10.25 -5.85
CA LEU A 539 -9.00 11.53 -5.80
C LEU A 539 -7.51 11.34 -5.49
N HIS A 540 -7.04 10.10 -5.41
CA HIS A 540 -5.67 9.81 -5.03
C HIS A 540 -4.69 10.42 -6.04
N SER A 541 -3.73 11.18 -5.52
CA SER A 541 -2.56 11.63 -6.27
C SER A 541 -1.30 11.00 -5.67
N SER A 542 -0.41 10.52 -6.54
CA SER A 542 0.84 9.89 -6.13
C SER A 542 1.90 10.95 -5.79
N SER A 543 2.56 10.82 -4.63
CA SER A 543 3.62 11.76 -4.20
C SER A 543 4.83 11.80 -5.15
N SER A 544 5.12 10.66 -5.80
CA SER A 544 6.18 10.51 -6.79
C SER A 544 5.66 10.60 -8.24
N ALA A 545 4.34 10.58 -8.44
CA ALA A 545 3.64 10.30 -9.69
C ALA A 545 3.97 8.94 -10.32
N LEU A 546 4.52 7.99 -9.55
CA LEU A 546 5.02 6.70 -10.04
C LEU A 546 4.29 5.49 -9.44
N ASP A 547 3.48 5.66 -8.40
CA ASP A 547 2.72 4.58 -7.75
C ASP A 547 1.22 4.62 -8.09
N LEU A 548 0.56 3.45 -8.05
CA LEU A 548 -0.84 3.30 -8.46
C LEU A 548 -1.79 3.34 -7.25
N PRO A 549 -3.02 3.83 -7.44
CA PRO A 549 -4.00 3.90 -6.38
C PRO A 549 -4.59 2.51 -6.10
N MET A 550 -4.18 1.90 -4.98
CA MET A 550 -4.69 0.58 -4.54
C MET A 550 -6.22 0.54 -4.45
N LYS A 551 -6.85 1.64 -4.03
CA LYS A 551 -8.32 1.75 -3.98
C LYS A 551 -9.00 1.47 -5.32
N VAL A 552 -8.37 1.82 -6.44
CA VAL A 552 -8.90 1.55 -7.78
C VAL A 552 -8.77 0.07 -8.11
N VAL A 553 -7.70 -0.57 -7.65
CA VAL A 553 -7.49 -2.02 -7.79
C VAL A 553 -8.62 -2.77 -7.08
N ASP A 554 -8.96 -2.36 -5.85
CA ASP A 554 -10.06 -2.96 -5.07
C ASP A 554 -11.40 -2.75 -5.78
N MET A 555 -11.72 -1.52 -6.20
CA MET A 555 -12.95 -1.21 -6.95
C MET A 555 -13.06 -2.05 -8.24
N PHE A 556 -11.97 -2.21 -8.99
CA PHE A 556 -11.96 -3.06 -10.17
C PHE A 556 -12.16 -4.54 -9.84
N GLY A 557 -11.59 -5.04 -8.75
CA GLY A 557 -11.87 -6.40 -8.25
C GLY A 557 -13.35 -6.63 -7.99
N CYS A 558 -14.06 -5.59 -7.54
CA CYS A 558 -15.50 -5.62 -7.31
C CYS A 558 -16.34 -5.37 -8.58
N GLY A 559 -15.71 -5.23 -9.75
CA GLY A 559 -16.40 -4.90 -11.00
C GLY A 559 -17.02 -3.48 -11.02
N LEU A 560 -16.53 -2.57 -10.18
CA LEU A 560 -16.98 -1.19 -10.08
C LEU A 560 -16.16 -0.28 -11.03
N PRO A 561 -16.78 0.34 -12.04
CA PRO A 561 -16.14 1.38 -12.84
C PRO A 561 -15.69 2.55 -11.97
N VAL A 562 -14.61 3.21 -12.37
CA VAL A 562 -14.07 4.35 -11.61
C VAL A 562 -13.89 5.59 -12.48
N CYS A 563 -14.11 6.76 -11.89
CA CYS A 563 -13.50 8.01 -12.32
C CYS A 563 -12.28 8.27 -11.44
N ALA A 564 -11.09 8.47 -12.03
CA ALA A 564 -9.85 8.66 -11.28
C ALA A 564 -9.12 9.94 -11.70
N LEU A 565 -8.60 10.68 -10.71
CA LEU A 565 -7.82 11.89 -10.92
C LEU A 565 -6.52 11.57 -11.68
N GLY A 566 -6.29 12.25 -12.80
CA GLY A 566 -5.19 11.99 -13.73
C GLY A 566 -3.81 12.32 -13.17
N PHE A 567 -2.87 11.38 -13.33
CA PHE A 567 -1.44 11.58 -13.11
C PHE A 567 -0.61 10.60 -13.95
N ALA A 568 0.71 10.82 -14.03
CA ALA A 568 1.58 10.28 -15.07
C ALA A 568 1.49 8.75 -15.28
N CYS A 569 1.48 7.94 -14.22
CA CYS A 569 1.43 6.47 -14.34
C CYS A 569 0.03 5.87 -14.24
N LEU A 570 -1.02 6.65 -13.94
CA LEU A 570 -2.40 6.17 -13.84
C LEU A 570 -2.88 5.40 -15.09
N PRO A 571 -2.50 5.78 -16.33
CA PRO A 571 -2.89 5.03 -17.53
C PRO A 571 -2.41 3.58 -17.56
N GLU A 572 -1.51 3.15 -16.66
CA GLU A 572 -1.16 1.74 -16.50
C GLU A 572 -2.28 0.91 -15.86
N LEU A 573 -3.11 1.52 -15.01
CA LEU A 573 -4.24 0.91 -14.32
C LEU A 573 -5.59 1.28 -14.96
N VAL A 574 -5.87 2.57 -15.12
CA VAL A 574 -7.13 3.07 -15.68
C VAL A 574 -6.95 3.37 -17.17
N LYS A 575 -7.68 2.64 -18.00
CA LYS A 575 -7.77 2.86 -19.44
C LYS A 575 -9.02 3.68 -19.72
N HIS A 576 -8.82 4.99 -19.94
CA HIS A 576 -9.90 5.95 -20.20
C HIS A 576 -10.87 5.42 -21.27
N GLY A 577 -12.16 5.38 -20.95
CA GLY A 577 -13.24 4.91 -21.81
C GLY A 577 -13.33 3.39 -21.98
N LYS A 578 -12.42 2.62 -21.38
CA LYS A 578 -12.44 1.14 -21.43
C LYS A 578 -12.85 0.53 -20.09
N ASN A 579 -12.15 0.81 -19.01
CA ASN A 579 -12.42 0.25 -17.67
C ASN A 579 -12.80 1.31 -16.62
N GLY A 580 -12.68 2.58 -16.98
CA GLY A 580 -13.00 3.73 -16.16
C GLY A 580 -12.75 5.01 -16.95
N LEU A 581 -12.94 6.15 -16.30
CA LEU A 581 -12.67 7.47 -16.83
C LEU A 581 -11.54 8.14 -16.02
N ILE A 582 -10.83 9.04 -16.68
CA ILE A 582 -9.77 9.85 -16.08
C ILE A 582 -10.24 11.29 -16.15
N PHE A 583 -10.13 12.04 -15.06
CA PHE A 583 -10.46 13.47 -15.00
C PHE A 583 -9.29 14.26 -14.41
N ASN A 584 -9.23 15.56 -14.68
CA ASN A 584 -8.17 16.44 -14.20
C ASN A 584 -8.69 17.51 -13.22
N ASP A 585 -9.99 17.82 -13.26
CA ASP A 585 -10.61 18.85 -12.44
C ASP A 585 -12.07 18.53 -12.06
N ALA A 586 -12.69 19.41 -11.27
CA ALA A 586 -14.06 19.25 -10.81
C ALA A 586 -15.11 19.35 -11.93
N PRO A 587 -15.02 20.30 -12.89
CA PRO A 587 -15.92 20.34 -14.04
C PRO A 587 -15.89 19.06 -14.88
N GLU A 588 -14.71 18.52 -15.17
CA GLU A 588 -14.57 17.28 -15.92
C GLU A 588 -15.17 16.10 -15.15
N LEU A 589 -14.91 15.99 -13.85
CA LEU A 589 -15.53 14.96 -13.01
C LEU A 589 -17.07 15.10 -12.99
N ALA A 590 -17.61 16.30 -12.83
CA ALA A 590 -19.05 16.54 -12.82
C ALA A 590 -19.70 16.10 -14.14
N HIS A 591 -19.09 16.47 -15.27
CA HIS A 591 -19.57 16.09 -16.59
C HIS A 591 -19.51 14.57 -16.81
N GLN A 592 -18.45 13.90 -16.33
CA GLN A 592 -18.35 12.45 -16.36
C GLN A 592 -19.44 11.77 -15.51
N ILE A 593 -19.73 12.28 -14.31
CA ILE A 593 -20.81 11.77 -13.44
C ILE A 593 -22.18 11.97 -14.12
N GLU A 594 -22.44 13.14 -14.69
CA GLU A 594 -23.67 13.44 -15.46
C GLU A 594 -23.87 12.44 -16.61
N ARG A 595 -22.84 12.24 -17.42
CA ARG A 595 -22.88 11.31 -18.57
C ARG A 595 -23.10 9.87 -18.12
N LEU A 596 -22.37 9.41 -17.11
CA LEU A 596 -22.46 8.03 -16.63
C LEU A 596 -23.80 7.72 -15.96
N PHE A 597 -24.49 8.71 -15.39
CA PHE A 597 -25.81 8.53 -14.78
C PHE A 597 -26.98 8.98 -15.65
N SER A 598 -26.73 9.39 -16.89
CA SER A 598 -27.78 9.66 -17.86
C SER A 598 -28.61 8.39 -18.12
N SER A 599 -29.95 8.49 -18.06
CA SER A 599 -30.89 7.35 -18.16
C SER A 599 -30.80 6.31 -17.04
N PHE A 600 -30.20 6.63 -15.89
CA PHE A 600 -30.17 5.72 -14.75
C PHE A 600 -31.60 5.29 -14.32
N PRO A 601 -31.84 4.01 -13.98
CA PRO A 601 -30.87 2.92 -13.75
C PRO A 601 -30.40 2.16 -15.01
N GLN A 602 -30.86 2.53 -16.21
CA GLN A 602 -30.49 1.88 -17.48
C GLN A 602 -29.34 2.61 -18.19
N ALA A 603 -28.38 3.13 -17.42
CA ALA A 603 -27.27 3.90 -17.96
C ALA A 603 -26.33 3.00 -18.79
N THR A 604 -26.33 3.21 -20.11
CA THR A 604 -25.62 2.35 -21.07
C THR A 604 -24.11 2.52 -21.00
N GLU A 605 -23.61 3.75 -20.89
CA GLU A 605 -22.16 4.02 -20.76
C GLU A 605 -21.59 3.39 -19.49
N LEU A 606 -22.27 3.54 -18.35
CA LEU A 606 -21.87 2.92 -17.10
C LEU A 606 -21.90 1.39 -17.17
N SER A 607 -22.97 0.83 -17.75
CA SER A 607 -23.10 -0.62 -17.95
C SER A 607 -22.04 -1.16 -18.90
N ALA A 608 -21.63 -0.40 -19.92
CA ALA A 608 -20.56 -0.76 -20.84
C ALA A 608 -19.20 -0.81 -20.15
N LEU A 609 -18.88 0.18 -19.30
CA LEU A 609 -17.65 0.14 -18.48
C LEU A 609 -17.64 -1.06 -17.53
N ALA A 610 -18.75 -1.31 -16.83
CA ALA A 610 -18.87 -2.46 -15.93
C ALA A 610 -18.76 -3.80 -16.69
N SER A 611 -19.34 -3.89 -17.88
CA SER A 611 -19.27 -5.09 -18.73
C SER A 611 -17.87 -5.31 -19.30
N SER A 612 -17.16 -4.24 -19.62
CA SER A 612 -15.75 -4.28 -20.04
C SER A 612 -14.83 -4.76 -18.91
N LEU A 613 -15.03 -4.27 -17.68
CA LEU A 613 -14.35 -4.79 -16.49
C LEU A 613 -14.61 -6.30 -16.30
N ALA A 614 -15.88 -6.71 -16.37
CA ALA A 614 -16.27 -8.11 -16.23
C ALA A 614 -15.64 -8.98 -17.33
N SER A 615 -15.70 -8.54 -18.59
CA SER A 615 -15.12 -9.26 -19.73
C SER A 615 -13.60 -9.39 -19.62
N ALA A 616 -12.92 -8.37 -19.11
CA ALA A 616 -11.48 -8.40 -18.86
C ALA A 616 -11.06 -9.35 -17.72
N SER A 617 -12.01 -9.75 -16.85
CA SER A 617 -11.80 -10.72 -15.77
C SER A 617 -12.03 -12.18 -16.20
N VAL A 618 -12.69 -12.42 -17.34
CA VAL A 618 -12.97 -13.77 -17.85
C VAL A 618 -11.69 -14.39 -18.40
N ARG A 619 -11.26 -15.48 -17.76
CA ARG A 619 -10.11 -16.28 -18.19
C ARG A 619 -10.33 -16.84 -19.59
N PRO A 620 -9.32 -16.82 -20.49
CA PRO A 620 -9.23 -17.85 -21.51
C PRO A 620 -9.21 -19.20 -20.80
N SER A 621 -10.08 -20.12 -21.22
CA SER A 621 -10.07 -21.51 -20.76
C SER A 621 -8.63 -22.03 -20.75
N THR A 622 -8.24 -22.65 -19.63
CA THR A 622 -6.93 -23.26 -19.39
C THR A 622 -6.43 -23.92 -20.68
N PRO A 623 -5.35 -23.45 -21.33
CA PRO A 623 -4.79 -24.21 -22.42
C PRO A 623 -4.32 -25.54 -21.81
N ALA A 624 -4.83 -26.64 -22.34
CA ALA A 624 -4.54 -28.00 -21.88
C ALA A 624 -3.05 -28.41 -21.99
N ASN A 625 -2.15 -27.48 -22.30
CA ASN A 625 -0.72 -27.72 -22.43
C ASN A 625 0.08 -26.55 -21.85
N VAL A 626 0.71 -26.79 -20.70
CA VAL A 626 1.57 -25.84 -19.95
C VAL A 626 2.93 -25.61 -20.64
N HIS A 627 3.22 -26.28 -21.76
CA HIS A 627 4.55 -26.30 -22.40
C HIS A 627 4.74 -25.38 -23.61
N VAL A 628 3.83 -24.44 -23.91
CA VAL A 628 4.10 -23.46 -24.96
C VAL A 628 4.71 -22.20 -24.34
N SER A 629 6.03 -22.06 -24.47
CA SER A 629 6.74 -20.82 -24.22
C SER A 629 6.16 -19.73 -25.12
N LYS A 630 5.26 -18.88 -24.61
CA LYS A 630 4.93 -17.64 -25.29
C LYS A 630 6.18 -16.76 -25.23
N ARG A 631 6.92 -16.67 -26.34
CA ARG A 631 7.89 -15.60 -26.55
C ARG A 631 7.19 -14.28 -26.25
N TYR A 632 7.65 -13.59 -25.22
CA TYR A 632 7.23 -12.24 -24.88
C TYR A 632 7.49 -11.35 -26.10
N ASN A 633 6.42 -10.94 -26.78
CA ASN A 633 6.50 -10.05 -27.93
C ASN A 633 6.14 -8.63 -27.44
N PRO A 634 7.12 -7.73 -27.27
CA PRO A 634 6.90 -6.41 -26.68
C PRO A 634 6.11 -5.43 -27.56
N LEU A 635 5.68 -5.85 -28.77
CA LEU A 635 5.06 -4.99 -29.79
C LEU A 635 3.56 -5.21 -30.01
N ARG A 636 2.88 -6.00 -29.18
CA ARG A 636 1.40 -5.98 -29.13
C ARG A 636 0.99 -5.23 -27.87
N GLU A 637 0.25 -4.13 -28.03
CA GLU A 637 -0.58 -3.61 -26.94
C GLU A 637 -1.41 -4.79 -26.43
N VAL A 638 -0.99 -5.34 -25.29
CA VAL A 638 -1.71 -6.41 -24.62
C VAL A 638 -3.04 -5.80 -24.24
N ASP A 639 -4.13 -6.31 -24.82
CA ASP A 639 -5.48 -6.01 -24.40
C ASP A 639 -5.50 -5.94 -22.88
N TRP A 640 -6.07 -4.87 -22.32
CA TRP A 640 -6.09 -4.71 -20.88
C TRP A 640 -6.84 -5.91 -20.28
N THR A 641 -6.15 -6.71 -19.47
CA THR A 641 -6.75 -7.85 -18.76
C THR A 641 -6.71 -7.58 -17.27
N LEU A 642 -7.85 -7.74 -16.61
CA LEU A 642 -7.96 -7.68 -15.16
C LEU A 642 -7.66 -9.08 -14.61
N SER A 643 -6.38 -9.33 -14.30
CA SER A 643 -5.96 -10.56 -13.62
C SER A 643 -6.03 -10.39 -12.10
N THR A 644 -6.19 -11.49 -11.36
CA THR A 644 -6.01 -11.45 -9.90
C THR A 644 -4.53 -11.36 -9.52
N TRP A 645 -4.25 -11.10 -8.24
CA TRP A 645 -2.89 -11.14 -7.69
C TRP A 645 -2.18 -12.45 -8.04
N GLU A 646 -2.81 -13.58 -7.71
CA GLU A 646 -2.26 -14.92 -7.86
C GLU A 646 -1.93 -15.23 -9.33
N ASP A 647 -2.81 -14.79 -10.25
CA ASP A 647 -2.65 -15.00 -11.69
C ASP A 647 -1.47 -14.15 -12.25
N SER A 648 -1.17 -13.00 -11.63
CA SER A 648 -0.04 -12.13 -12.02
C SER A 648 1.28 -12.47 -11.32
N TRP A 649 1.21 -13.00 -10.09
CA TRP A 649 2.37 -13.21 -9.23
C TRP A 649 3.26 -14.34 -9.75
N ALA A 650 2.66 -15.49 -10.07
CA ALA A 650 3.42 -16.67 -10.48
C ALA A 650 4.26 -16.43 -11.76
N PRO A 651 3.72 -15.84 -12.85
CA PRO A 651 4.51 -15.52 -14.03
C PRO A 651 5.66 -14.53 -13.77
N ALA A 652 5.47 -13.58 -12.87
CA ALA A 652 6.49 -12.59 -12.53
C ALA A 652 7.59 -13.15 -11.61
N MET A 653 7.19 -13.94 -10.61
CA MET A 653 8.09 -14.37 -9.53
C MET A 653 8.75 -15.72 -9.78
N ARG A 654 8.07 -16.69 -10.42
CA ARG A 654 8.64 -18.02 -10.66
C ARG A 654 9.96 -17.99 -11.42
N PRO A 655 10.13 -17.21 -12.50
CA PRO A 655 11.43 -17.12 -13.18
C PRO A 655 12.57 -16.59 -12.30
N LEU A 656 12.24 -15.79 -11.28
CA LEU A 656 13.21 -15.22 -10.34
C LEU A 656 13.59 -16.19 -9.22
N ILE A 657 12.64 -17.01 -8.75
CA ILE A 657 12.80 -17.80 -7.52
C ILE A 657 12.96 -19.30 -7.78
N LEU A 658 12.67 -19.76 -9.01
CA LEU A 658 12.80 -21.16 -9.43
C LEU A 658 13.81 -21.35 -10.58
N SER A 659 14.66 -20.35 -10.86
CA SER A 659 15.68 -20.40 -11.94
C SER A 659 16.61 -21.60 -11.84
N ASP A 660 16.79 -22.14 -10.63
CA ASP A 660 17.74 -23.21 -10.31
C ASP A 660 17.09 -24.61 -10.48
N VAL A 661 15.80 -24.65 -10.88
CA VAL A 661 15.08 -25.88 -11.20
C VAL A 661 14.88 -25.93 -12.71
N ASN A 662 15.62 -26.80 -13.40
CA ASN A 662 15.20 -27.28 -14.72
C ASN A 662 13.88 -28.04 -14.52
N LEU A 663 12.75 -27.37 -14.73
CA LEU A 663 11.42 -27.98 -14.79
C LEU A 663 11.18 -28.61 -16.17
#